data_AF-A0A2V7J931-F1
#
_entry.id   AF-A0A2V7J931-F1
#
_cell.length_a   1.000
_cell.length_b   1.000
_cell.length_c   1.000
_cell.angle_alpha   90.00
_cell.angle_beta   90.00
_cell.angle_gamma   90.00
#
_symmetry.space_group_name_H-M   'P 1'
#
loop_
_entity.id
_entity.type
_entity.pdbx_description
1 polymer ?
#
loop_
_entity_poly.entity_id
_entity_poly.type
_entity_poly.pdbx_seq_one_letter_code
_entity_poly.pdbx_strand_id
1 'polypeptide(L)'
;MTAIRWDVPDAPSLAELADAPLPLGLRAGPIRLTFHRDLYFDTPEGDLRRRGVRCRVRFDVEDRRTLTLDVPGMARSESRVTELEPNHMFSGDSEPARRLRALVDAARLSLDTALEVERRVREALLPLLPVPQFVLAYDTVTPIGGSRASPPPPLFHELVVWRRPWGVISQARFARAVERRYALSRVSTDRVTRAAPLSGTGLVDGDAAPSARHVAVLAVAHGRLALCRSGATLRLSFEEGGGEEACRRAMRRMLGNVEGEVRLLGVVPAAGRRPVIEVWLVRRLRRDLTAVPPAGLQWFAPQDIIARVGSPVLRDPATLAALAVAARSELVPEWSAAPLEAADQDPLGTGGRGGTTDETSRLTLSELRAPALPAKALDAARPAADQFINALLSSLEFNARVLALAEDERTPLAARLRFLAIVSTNLDQFFMVQVGALKHQVAAGGGADTERSPDGLTPAEQLDAIAIRVHPLVARHDRSFQAVAPAAATAGLPIRTWSDLAAGEREALDRLFKNEVAPLLTPKALTRAPGHPFPHLADRRLSLAVVLRDKPEGPVHYACVELPASLPRFAALERGVIPLEAVVLAHLPTLFPGREVLDAYTFRVTRSGDIQLDELGAASFAQAVAEEVRRRPWGPVVRIEVDRAMPPALRELLQRELRFEESDLQSALGPSDVYAAQELVDLGALGQLAARVRPDLDYPPFVAEDPFAGCRSVVEQLDRCEVLVHHPYDAFTATFERFITEAADDPDVLAIKLTLYRPGGPSPIGEALRRAAARGADVSVFVELKARFDEELNIGWAQSLEAAGIHVITGLATLKIHAKVALVVRRAAGRTRRYAHVGSGNYNADTARLYTDIGLFTADDGITEDLHALFNELTGSARPPQAAFRGLLVAPTNMLDRFLSLIAREAEHARAGRGGRIRAKLNGLADCTVIGALYRASQAGVEVELVVRGICMLRPGVPGLSERIRVVSRLGRFLEHGRIYYFANSGEPEYYVGSADWRPRNLRRRVEVVTPVDDPKARARLDGILDHELADPDAWTLESDGSYTRAGAGVTV
;
A
#
# COMPACT_ATOMS: atom_id res chain seq x y z
N MET A 1 -12.06 18.55 -50.98
CA MET A 1 -12.54 19.94 -50.88
C MET A 1 -11.48 20.75 -50.15
N THR A 2 -10.89 21.74 -50.80
CA THR A 2 -9.80 22.56 -50.21
C THR A 2 -10.39 23.55 -49.22
N ALA A 3 -9.97 23.48 -47.96
CA ALA A 3 -10.43 24.39 -46.90
C ALA A 3 -9.61 25.69 -46.90
N ILE A 4 -10.22 26.82 -46.56
CA ILE A 4 -9.49 28.04 -46.15
C ILE A 4 -9.58 28.16 -44.63
N ARG A 5 -8.50 28.60 -44.00
CA ARG A 5 -8.41 28.81 -42.55
C ARG A 5 -7.99 30.24 -42.22
N TRP A 6 -8.54 30.76 -41.14
CA TRP A 6 -8.14 32.01 -40.53
C TRP A 6 -7.92 31.82 -39.04
N ASP A 7 -6.94 32.53 -38.50
CA ASP A 7 -6.73 32.62 -37.07
C ASP A 7 -7.71 33.60 -36.45
N VAL A 8 -8.25 33.29 -35.27
CA VAL A 8 -9.15 34.17 -34.53
C VAL A 8 -8.54 34.40 -33.15
N PRO A 9 -8.40 35.66 -32.71
CA PRO A 9 -7.55 35.98 -31.55
C PRO A 9 -8.11 35.46 -30.21
N ASP A 10 -9.44 35.44 -30.05
CA ASP A 10 -10.10 35.08 -28.80
C ASP A 10 -11.52 34.52 -29.01
N ALA A 11 -12.05 33.89 -27.95
CA ALA A 11 -13.37 33.27 -27.96
C ALA A 11 -14.53 34.27 -28.21
N PRO A 12 -14.54 35.49 -27.63
CA PRO A 12 -15.54 36.51 -27.96
C PRO A 12 -15.56 36.87 -29.45
N SER A 13 -14.40 37.08 -30.07
CA SER A 13 -14.27 37.35 -31.49
C SER A 13 -14.80 36.19 -32.34
N LEU A 14 -14.53 34.95 -31.93
CA LEU A 14 -15.05 33.76 -32.61
C LEU A 14 -16.59 33.67 -32.52
N ALA A 15 -17.16 34.02 -31.37
CA ALA A 15 -18.61 34.06 -31.19
C ALA A 15 -19.26 35.18 -32.03
N GLU A 16 -18.68 36.38 -32.03
CA GLU A 16 -19.16 37.49 -32.86
C GLU A 16 -19.14 37.14 -34.34
N LEU A 17 -18.07 36.49 -34.82
CA LEU A 17 -17.97 35.98 -36.19
C LEU A 17 -19.02 34.91 -36.54
N ALA A 18 -19.41 34.10 -35.55
CA ALA A 18 -20.42 33.07 -35.70
C ALA A 18 -21.83 33.67 -35.83
N ASP A 19 -22.09 34.80 -35.18
CA ASP A 19 -23.40 35.45 -35.18
C ASP A 19 -23.52 36.56 -36.25
N ALA A 20 -22.40 37.09 -36.75
CA ALA A 20 -22.39 38.16 -37.73
C ALA A 20 -23.04 37.76 -39.09
N PRO A 21 -23.63 38.72 -39.83
CA PRO A 21 -24.11 38.51 -41.19
C PRO A 21 -22.99 38.05 -42.14
N LEU A 22 -23.28 37.10 -43.04
CA LEU A 22 -22.30 36.62 -43.99
C LEU A 22 -22.00 37.67 -45.08
N PRO A 23 -20.74 37.76 -45.56
CA PRO A 23 -20.38 38.69 -46.62
C PRO A 23 -21.05 38.32 -47.95
N LEU A 24 -21.04 39.26 -48.91
CA LEU A 24 -21.62 39.08 -50.25
C LEU A 24 -23.15 38.88 -50.26
N GLY A 25 -23.85 39.30 -49.21
CA GLY A 25 -25.32 39.19 -49.10
C GLY A 25 -25.82 37.76 -48.88
N LEU A 26 -24.94 36.81 -48.56
CA LEU A 26 -25.30 35.42 -48.35
C LEU A 26 -26.18 35.26 -47.11
N ARG A 27 -27.17 34.38 -47.18
CA ARG A 27 -28.04 34.06 -46.04
C ARG A 27 -27.35 33.01 -45.16
N ALA A 28 -27.27 33.27 -43.86
CA ALA A 28 -26.76 32.29 -42.90
C ALA A 28 -27.81 31.21 -42.63
N GLY A 29 -27.41 29.94 -42.74
CA GLY A 29 -28.18 28.81 -42.20
C GLY A 29 -28.09 28.73 -40.67
N PRO A 30 -28.89 27.86 -40.03
CA PRO A 30 -28.84 27.65 -38.58
C PRO A 30 -27.47 27.12 -38.15
N ILE A 31 -27.01 27.56 -36.97
CA ILE A 31 -25.77 27.10 -36.35
C ILE A 31 -26.03 25.74 -35.68
N ARG A 32 -25.12 24.78 -35.90
CA ARG A 32 -25.09 23.50 -35.18
C ARG A 32 -23.82 23.42 -34.35
N LEU A 33 -23.98 23.14 -33.07
CA LEU A 33 -22.86 22.86 -32.18
C LEU A 33 -22.52 21.36 -32.27
N THR A 34 -21.23 21.06 -32.39
CA THR A 34 -20.71 19.69 -32.40
C THR A 34 -19.43 19.66 -31.60
N PHE A 35 -19.21 18.56 -30.89
CA PHE A 35 -17.96 18.28 -30.20
C PHE A 35 -17.35 17.02 -30.79
N HIS A 36 -16.03 17.02 -30.98
CA HIS A 36 -15.31 15.83 -31.41
C HIS A 36 -13.87 15.87 -30.94
N ARG A 37 -13.30 14.69 -30.75
CA ARG A 37 -11.89 14.48 -30.43
C ARG A 37 -11.20 13.89 -31.65
N ASP A 38 -10.13 14.53 -32.10
CA ASP A 38 -9.28 14.05 -33.20
C ASP A 38 -7.95 13.54 -32.61
N LEU A 39 -7.67 12.25 -32.82
CA LEU A 39 -6.39 11.62 -32.51
C LEU A 39 -5.59 11.47 -33.80
N TYR A 40 -4.39 12.02 -33.84
CA TYR A 40 -3.47 11.92 -34.97
C TYR A 40 -2.37 10.91 -34.64
N PHE A 41 -2.05 10.05 -35.61
CA PHE A 41 -1.08 8.98 -35.44
C PHE A 41 0.05 9.12 -36.45
N ASP A 42 1.27 8.89 -35.97
CA ASP A 42 2.49 8.79 -36.78
C ASP A 42 3.45 7.80 -36.11
N THR A 43 4.50 7.39 -36.80
CA THR A 43 5.61 6.66 -36.16
C THR A 43 6.40 7.63 -35.28
N PRO A 44 7.10 7.15 -34.24
CA PRO A 44 7.99 7.98 -33.44
C PRO A 44 9.02 8.74 -34.29
N GLU A 45 9.40 8.18 -35.43
CA GLU A 45 10.32 8.81 -36.37
C GLU A 45 9.64 9.83 -37.30
N GLY A 46 8.31 9.93 -37.35
CA GLY A 46 7.56 10.87 -38.21
C GLY A 46 7.46 10.44 -39.67
N ASP A 47 7.35 9.14 -39.95
CA ASP A 47 7.35 8.59 -41.31
C ASP A 47 6.15 9.04 -42.16
N LEU A 48 4.96 9.14 -41.56
CA LEU A 48 3.76 9.59 -42.28
C LEU A 48 3.87 11.08 -42.61
N ARG A 49 4.28 11.91 -41.64
CA ARG A 49 4.48 13.35 -41.85
C ARG A 49 5.54 13.64 -42.92
N ARG A 50 6.65 12.90 -42.96
CA ARG A 50 7.67 13.01 -44.03
C ARG A 50 7.10 12.73 -45.43
N ARG A 51 6.11 11.83 -45.52
CA ARG A 51 5.41 11.48 -46.77
C ARG A 51 4.20 12.37 -47.06
N GLY A 52 3.93 13.37 -46.21
CA GLY A 52 2.75 14.23 -46.30
C GLY A 52 1.43 13.51 -46.00
N VAL A 53 1.48 12.30 -45.44
CA VAL A 53 0.32 11.46 -45.12
C VAL A 53 -0.20 11.82 -43.74
N ARG A 54 -1.53 11.85 -43.57
CA ARG A 54 -2.17 12.07 -42.26
C ARG A 54 -3.08 10.91 -41.92
N CYS A 55 -2.78 10.24 -40.81
CA CYS A 55 -3.63 9.25 -40.18
C CYS A 55 -4.35 9.87 -38.98
N ARG A 56 -5.68 9.79 -38.96
CA ARG A 56 -6.50 10.40 -37.91
C ARG A 56 -7.67 9.50 -37.53
N VAL A 57 -7.89 9.31 -36.24
CA VAL A 57 -9.11 8.71 -35.69
C VAL A 57 -9.93 9.80 -35.01
N ARG A 58 -11.16 9.98 -35.47
CA ARG A 58 -12.12 10.94 -34.90
C ARG A 58 -13.14 10.23 -34.03
N PHE A 59 -13.40 10.78 -32.85
CA PHE A 59 -14.48 10.40 -31.94
C PHE A 59 -15.51 11.53 -31.92
N ASP A 60 -16.77 11.22 -32.20
CA ASP A 60 -17.87 12.18 -32.03
C ASP A 60 -18.51 12.07 -30.63
N VAL A 61 -19.54 12.88 -30.37
CA VAL A 61 -20.29 12.91 -29.10
C VAL A 61 -21.02 11.61 -28.75
N GLU A 62 -21.21 10.71 -29.72
CA GLU A 62 -21.84 9.41 -29.53
C GLU A 62 -20.80 8.26 -29.49
N ASP A 63 -19.52 8.61 -29.26
CA ASP A 63 -18.35 7.72 -29.30
C ASP A 63 -18.20 6.95 -30.64
N ARG A 64 -18.73 7.49 -31.73
CA ARG A 64 -18.56 6.86 -33.05
C ARG A 64 -17.17 7.20 -33.59
N ARG A 65 -16.46 6.15 -33.99
CA ARG A 65 -15.05 6.25 -34.42
C ARG A 65 -14.95 6.24 -35.93
N THR A 66 -14.28 7.25 -36.48
CA THR A 66 -14.04 7.37 -37.91
C THR A 66 -12.54 7.43 -38.16
N LEU A 67 -12.00 6.40 -38.81
CA LEU A 67 -10.62 6.38 -39.29
C LEU A 67 -10.54 7.12 -40.63
N THR A 68 -9.69 8.14 -40.70
CA THR A 68 -9.42 8.94 -41.89
C THR A 68 -7.95 8.81 -42.27
N LEU A 69 -7.68 8.53 -43.53
CA LEU A 69 -6.35 8.60 -44.12
C LEU A 69 -6.34 9.60 -45.29
N ASP A 70 -5.48 10.60 -45.20
CA ASP A 70 -5.28 11.62 -46.23
C ASP A 70 -3.87 11.47 -46.82
N VAL A 71 -3.80 11.15 -48.11
CA VAL A 71 -2.55 10.88 -48.84
C VAL A 71 -2.44 11.89 -49.99
N PRO A 72 -1.32 12.64 -50.13
CA PRO A 72 -1.16 13.62 -51.20
C PRO A 72 -1.36 13.00 -52.58
N GLY A 73 -2.17 13.65 -53.43
CA GLY A 73 -2.44 13.17 -54.80
C GLY A 73 -3.48 12.03 -54.90
N MET A 74 -4.02 11.54 -53.79
CA MET A 74 -5.07 10.52 -53.77
C MET A 74 -6.39 11.04 -53.20
N ALA A 75 -7.50 10.35 -53.53
CA ALA A 75 -8.78 10.62 -52.89
C ALA A 75 -8.73 10.23 -51.40
N ARG A 76 -9.17 11.14 -50.53
CA ARG A 76 -9.26 10.94 -49.07
C ARG A 76 -10.09 9.69 -48.77
N SER A 77 -9.54 8.80 -47.95
CA SER A 77 -10.18 7.55 -47.52
C SER A 77 -10.72 7.70 -46.10
N GLU A 78 -11.97 7.31 -45.85
CA GLU A 78 -12.62 7.46 -44.56
C GLU A 78 -13.58 6.30 -44.31
N SER A 79 -13.55 5.72 -43.11
CA SER A 79 -14.43 4.62 -42.72
C SER A 79 -14.75 4.66 -41.24
N ARG A 80 -15.96 4.22 -40.88
CA ARG A 80 -16.32 3.97 -39.49
C ARG A 80 -15.62 2.70 -39.01
N VAL A 81 -15.07 2.73 -37.79
CA VAL A 81 -14.39 1.60 -37.15
C VAL A 81 -15.07 1.28 -35.82
N THR A 82 -15.15 0.00 -35.48
CA THR A 82 -15.85 -0.51 -34.27
C THR A 82 -14.87 -1.00 -33.20
N GLU A 83 -13.63 -1.24 -33.61
CA GLU A 83 -12.52 -1.69 -32.78
C GLU A 83 -12.18 -0.66 -31.70
N LEU A 84 -11.86 -1.13 -30.49
CA LEU A 84 -11.57 -0.30 -29.31
C LEU A 84 -10.11 0.14 -29.22
N GLU A 85 -9.19 -0.71 -29.69
CA GLU A 85 -7.76 -0.41 -29.66
C GLU A 85 -7.28 0.17 -31.00
N PRO A 86 -6.48 1.26 -30.98
CA PRO A 86 -5.93 1.86 -32.19
C PRO A 86 -5.20 0.86 -33.09
N ASN A 87 -4.43 -0.06 -32.50
CA ASN A 87 -3.69 -1.08 -33.25
C ASN A 87 -4.62 -2.02 -34.05
N HIS A 88 -5.79 -2.33 -33.53
CA HIS A 88 -6.82 -3.09 -34.24
C HIS A 88 -7.56 -2.26 -35.29
N MET A 89 -7.75 -0.95 -35.06
CA MET A 89 -8.30 -0.04 -36.07
C MET A 89 -7.39 0.07 -37.30
N PHE A 90 -6.07 0.01 -37.10
CA PHE A 90 -5.08 0.10 -38.18
C PHE A 90 -4.80 -1.23 -38.90
N SER A 91 -5.08 -2.36 -38.24
CA SER A 91 -4.95 -3.71 -38.81
C SER A 91 -6.24 -4.27 -39.43
N GLY A 92 -7.40 -3.64 -39.19
CA GLY A 92 -8.69 -4.06 -39.75
C GLY A 92 -8.82 -3.95 -41.28
N ASP A 93 -9.94 -4.41 -41.83
CA ASP A 93 -10.16 -4.50 -43.29
C ASP A 93 -10.73 -3.24 -43.94
N SER A 94 -10.87 -2.16 -43.18
CA SER A 94 -11.33 -0.90 -43.73
C SER A 94 -10.38 -0.37 -44.80
N GLU A 95 -10.92 0.31 -45.82
CA GLU A 95 -10.12 0.90 -46.90
C GLU A 95 -8.97 1.81 -46.38
N PRO A 96 -9.17 2.73 -45.42
CA PRO A 96 -8.07 3.53 -44.90
C PRO A 96 -7.06 2.69 -44.11
N ALA A 97 -7.46 1.62 -43.41
CA ALA A 97 -6.55 0.72 -42.72
C ALA A 97 -5.67 -0.08 -43.70
N ARG A 98 -6.25 -0.62 -44.78
CA ARG A 98 -5.47 -1.30 -45.84
C ARG A 98 -4.46 -0.35 -46.51
N ARG A 99 -4.88 0.88 -46.82
CA ARG A 99 -4.00 1.90 -47.41
C ARG A 99 -2.90 2.33 -46.45
N LEU A 100 -3.20 2.42 -45.15
CA LEU A 100 -2.23 2.76 -44.11
C LEU A 100 -1.14 1.69 -43.98
N ARG A 101 -1.53 0.40 -43.97
CA ARG A 101 -0.58 -0.73 -43.94
C ARG A 101 0.33 -0.82 -45.16
N ALA A 102 -0.10 -0.30 -46.31
CA ALA A 102 0.75 -0.20 -47.50
C ALA A 102 1.81 0.90 -47.40
N LEU A 103 1.67 1.85 -46.46
CA LEU A 103 2.54 3.02 -46.32
C LEU A 103 3.53 2.89 -45.16
N VAL A 104 3.11 2.23 -44.06
CA VAL A 104 3.89 2.08 -42.84
C VAL A 104 3.46 0.82 -42.08
N ASP A 105 4.37 0.27 -41.27
CA ASP A 105 3.99 -0.76 -40.31
C ASP A 105 3.04 -0.16 -39.25
N ALA A 106 1.79 -0.62 -39.28
CA ALA A 106 0.74 -0.16 -38.38
C ALA A 106 1.07 -0.40 -36.90
N ALA A 107 1.90 -1.39 -36.57
CA ALA A 107 2.32 -1.69 -35.20
C ALA A 107 3.29 -0.62 -34.63
N ARG A 108 3.91 0.19 -35.50
CA ARG A 108 4.81 1.29 -35.11
C ARG A 108 4.09 2.62 -34.92
N LEU A 109 2.79 2.69 -35.20
CA LEU A 109 2.04 3.93 -35.04
C LEU A 109 1.79 4.22 -33.57
N SER A 110 2.11 5.46 -33.19
CA SER A 110 1.86 6.01 -31.86
C SER A 110 1.00 7.26 -31.99
N LEU A 111 0.33 7.62 -30.90
CA LEU A 111 -0.42 8.87 -30.83
C LEU A 111 0.58 10.04 -30.89
N ASP A 112 0.53 10.81 -31.98
CA ASP A 112 1.39 11.98 -32.22
C ASP A 112 0.78 13.23 -31.58
N THR A 113 -0.53 13.42 -31.74
CA THR A 113 -1.24 14.58 -31.17
C THR A 113 -2.71 14.26 -30.96
N ALA A 114 -3.28 14.72 -29.85
CA ALA A 114 -4.71 14.63 -29.57
C ALA A 114 -5.31 16.03 -29.42
N LEU A 115 -6.42 16.29 -30.11
CA LEU A 115 -7.12 17.57 -30.10
C LEU A 115 -8.58 17.37 -29.69
N GLU A 116 -9.07 18.18 -28.76
CA GLU A 116 -10.50 18.40 -28.53
C GLU A 116 -10.95 19.63 -29.34
N VAL A 117 -12.09 19.50 -30.01
CA VAL A 117 -12.62 20.55 -30.88
C VAL A 117 -14.09 20.78 -30.56
N GLU A 118 -14.38 21.95 -29.98
CA GLU A 118 -15.72 22.51 -29.94
C GLU A 118 -15.94 23.25 -31.26
N ARG A 119 -16.94 22.84 -32.04
CA ARG A 119 -17.20 23.34 -33.38
C ARG A 119 -18.62 23.85 -33.52
N ARG A 120 -18.76 25.11 -33.93
CA ARG A 120 -20.03 25.69 -34.41
C ARG A 120 -20.02 25.69 -35.93
N VAL A 121 -20.98 25.05 -36.59
CA VAL A 121 -21.06 24.99 -38.07
C VAL A 121 -22.32 25.67 -38.58
N ARG A 122 -22.18 26.49 -39.63
CA ARG A 122 -23.33 27.00 -40.41
C ARG A 122 -23.05 26.99 -41.90
N GLU A 123 -24.12 26.91 -42.69
CA GLU A 123 -24.03 27.00 -44.15
C GLU A 123 -24.25 28.43 -44.64
N ALA A 124 -23.56 28.81 -45.72
CA ALA A 124 -23.78 30.06 -46.44
C ALA A 124 -24.62 29.81 -47.68
N LEU A 125 -25.85 30.27 -47.68
CA LEU A 125 -26.85 30.07 -48.73
C LEU A 125 -26.91 31.28 -49.67
N LEU A 126 -27.30 31.06 -50.94
CA LEU A 126 -27.59 32.18 -51.83
C LEU A 126 -28.69 33.10 -51.26
N PRO A 127 -28.69 34.40 -51.60
CA PRO A 127 -29.64 35.36 -51.02
C PRO A 127 -31.12 35.02 -51.34
N LEU A 128 -31.37 34.54 -52.56
CA LEU A 128 -32.72 34.30 -53.10
C LEU A 128 -33.12 32.82 -53.17
N LEU A 129 -32.18 31.90 -52.99
CA LEU A 129 -32.40 30.45 -53.12
C LEU A 129 -31.70 29.71 -51.97
N PRO A 130 -32.29 28.66 -51.38
CA PRO A 130 -31.70 27.90 -50.28
C PRO A 130 -30.59 26.93 -50.77
N VAL A 131 -29.70 27.40 -51.63
CA VAL A 131 -28.60 26.61 -52.20
C VAL A 131 -27.30 26.94 -51.47
N PRO A 132 -26.70 25.98 -50.73
CA PRO A 132 -25.49 26.21 -49.96
C PRO A 132 -24.27 26.36 -50.89
N GLN A 133 -23.56 27.48 -50.70
CA GLN A 133 -22.34 27.83 -51.40
C GLN A 133 -21.10 27.46 -50.58
N PHE A 134 -21.15 27.67 -49.26
CA PHE A 134 -20.04 27.39 -48.34
C PHE A 134 -20.53 26.75 -47.05
N VAL A 135 -19.63 26.04 -46.36
CA VAL A 135 -19.78 25.59 -44.97
C VAL A 135 -18.71 26.31 -44.15
N LEU A 136 -19.14 26.98 -43.09
CA LEU A 136 -18.27 27.70 -42.16
C LEU A 136 -18.26 26.94 -40.83
N ALA A 137 -17.07 26.62 -40.31
CA ALA A 137 -16.87 26.08 -38.97
C ALA A 137 -16.04 27.05 -38.14
N TYR A 138 -16.56 27.39 -36.96
CA TYR A 138 -15.93 28.20 -35.94
C TYR A 138 -15.49 27.26 -34.84
N ASP A 139 -14.18 27.03 -34.75
CA ASP A 139 -13.61 25.99 -33.92
C ASP A 139 -12.80 26.58 -32.78
N THR A 140 -13.07 26.11 -31.56
CA THR A 140 -12.18 26.24 -30.41
C THR A 140 -11.43 24.92 -30.26
N VAL A 141 -10.10 24.98 -30.35
CA VAL A 141 -9.24 23.80 -30.38
C VAL A 141 -8.38 23.76 -29.12
N THR A 142 -8.49 22.65 -28.38
CA THR A 142 -7.73 22.40 -27.16
C THR A 142 -6.82 21.20 -27.38
N PRO A 143 -5.49 21.38 -27.41
CA PRO A 143 -4.55 20.26 -27.49
C PRO A 143 -4.46 19.52 -26.15
N ILE A 144 -4.44 18.19 -26.22
CA ILE A 144 -4.35 17.31 -25.06
C ILE A 144 -2.91 16.79 -24.97
N GLY A 145 -2.11 17.28 -24.01
CA GLY A 145 -0.74 16.79 -23.83
C GLY A 145 0.26 17.64 -23.03
N GLY A 146 -0.06 18.88 -22.65
CA GLY A 146 0.88 19.77 -21.93
C GLY A 146 0.72 19.72 -20.40
N SER A 147 1.82 19.93 -19.67
CA SER A 147 1.82 20.18 -18.22
C SER A 147 0.77 21.24 -17.84
N ARG A 148 -0.09 20.92 -16.87
CA ARG A 148 -1.12 21.80 -16.28
C ARG A 148 -0.54 22.96 -15.44
N ALA A 149 0.71 23.36 -15.69
CA ALA A 149 1.44 24.30 -14.84
C ALA A 149 0.90 25.75 -14.85
N SER A 150 -0.08 26.11 -15.67
CA SER A 150 -0.85 27.35 -15.50
C SER A 150 -2.24 27.27 -16.16
N PRO A 151 -3.32 27.61 -15.45
CA PRO A 151 -4.62 27.88 -16.06
C PRO A 151 -4.64 29.27 -16.72
N PRO A 152 -5.40 29.47 -17.81
CA PRO A 152 -6.21 28.49 -18.54
C PRO A 152 -5.40 27.58 -19.49
N PRO A 153 -5.93 26.40 -19.89
CA PRO A 153 -5.23 25.49 -20.80
C PRO A 153 -4.91 26.19 -22.13
N PRO A 154 -3.75 25.89 -22.74
CA PRO A 154 -3.38 26.49 -24.01
C PRO A 154 -4.39 26.05 -25.08
N LEU A 155 -5.07 27.01 -25.71
CA LEU A 155 -6.09 26.78 -26.73
C LEU A 155 -5.94 27.82 -27.85
N PHE A 156 -6.53 27.56 -29.01
CA PHE A 156 -6.63 28.56 -30.08
C PHE A 156 -7.96 28.49 -30.80
N HIS A 157 -8.32 29.58 -31.47
CA HIS A 157 -9.59 29.70 -32.19
C HIS A 157 -9.33 29.79 -33.69
N GLU A 158 -10.16 29.15 -34.51
CA GLU A 158 -10.04 29.25 -35.96
C GLU A 158 -11.38 29.25 -36.69
N LEU A 159 -11.41 29.97 -37.82
CA LEU A 159 -12.50 29.90 -38.80
C LEU A 159 -12.04 29.04 -39.97
N VAL A 160 -12.80 27.98 -40.26
CA VAL A 160 -12.55 27.07 -41.39
C VAL A 160 -13.71 27.13 -42.37
N VAL A 161 -13.42 27.34 -43.66
CA VAL A 161 -14.45 27.44 -44.71
C VAL A 161 -14.20 26.45 -45.84
N TRP A 162 -15.23 25.68 -46.18
CA TRP A 162 -15.25 24.79 -47.35
C TRP A 162 -16.24 25.28 -48.39
N ARG A 163 -15.81 25.38 -49.65
CA ARG A 163 -16.70 25.63 -50.80
C ARG A 163 -17.40 24.34 -51.22
N ARG A 164 -18.73 24.36 -51.38
CA ARG A 164 -19.50 23.22 -51.93
C ARG A 164 -19.13 22.97 -53.40
N PRO A 165 -19.15 21.72 -53.90
CA PRO A 165 -18.75 21.41 -55.28
C PRO A 165 -19.57 22.18 -56.34
N TRP A 166 -20.87 22.38 -56.08
CA TRP A 166 -21.81 23.14 -56.92
C TRP A 166 -21.84 24.66 -56.63
N GLY A 167 -20.96 25.17 -55.75
CA GLY A 167 -20.95 26.58 -55.38
C GLY A 167 -20.51 27.48 -56.54
N VAL A 168 -21.34 28.42 -56.96
CA VAL A 168 -21.05 29.37 -58.05
C VAL A 168 -20.16 30.53 -57.63
N ILE A 169 -20.10 30.86 -56.32
CA ILE A 169 -19.19 31.88 -55.79
C ILE A 169 -17.79 31.28 -55.65
N SER A 170 -16.79 31.95 -56.21
CA SER A 170 -15.41 31.50 -56.11
C SER A 170 -14.88 31.63 -54.68
N GLN A 171 -14.09 30.63 -54.28
CA GLN A 171 -13.48 30.56 -52.95
C GLN A 171 -12.59 31.78 -52.65
N ALA A 172 -11.87 32.29 -53.66
CA ALA A 172 -11.06 33.50 -53.56
C ALA A 172 -11.89 34.78 -53.36
N ARG A 173 -13.06 34.90 -54.02
CA ARG A 173 -13.95 36.06 -53.86
C ARG A 173 -14.55 36.11 -52.46
N PHE A 174 -14.99 34.97 -51.95
CA PHE A 174 -15.50 34.86 -50.59
C PHE A 174 -14.42 35.18 -49.55
N ALA A 175 -13.22 34.63 -49.72
CA ALA A 175 -12.10 34.85 -48.81
C ALA A 175 -11.70 36.33 -48.69
N ARG A 176 -11.58 37.05 -49.82
CA ARG A 176 -11.31 38.50 -49.81
C ARG A 176 -12.41 39.29 -49.08
N ALA A 177 -13.65 38.85 -49.16
CA ALA A 177 -14.77 39.51 -48.50
C ALA A 177 -14.77 39.27 -46.98
N VAL A 178 -14.36 38.08 -46.53
CA VAL A 178 -14.15 37.76 -45.11
C VAL A 178 -12.98 38.58 -44.55
N GLU A 179 -11.84 38.60 -45.23
CA GLU A 179 -10.64 39.37 -44.82
C GLU A 179 -10.92 40.86 -44.68
N ARG A 180 -11.58 41.48 -45.67
CA ARG A 180 -11.90 42.92 -45.61
C ARG A 180 -12.89 43.26 -44.51
N ARG A 181 -13.83 42.37 -44.22
CA ARG A 181 -14.91 42.64 -43.26
C ARG A 181 -14.49 42.41 -41.81
N TYR A 182 -13.63 41.42 -41.58
CA TYR A 182 -13.30 40.94 -40.23
C TYR A 182 -11.83 41.07 -39.86
N ALA A 183 -11.00 41.67 -40.72
CA ALA A 183 -9.57 41.89 -40.50
C ALA A 183 -8.78 40.61 -40.12
N LEU A 184 -9.23 39.44 -40.61
CA LEU A 184 -8.64 38.15 -40.26
C LEU A 184 -7.43 37.81 -41.15
N SER A 185 -6.37 37.30 -40.52
CA SER A 185 -5.18 36.79 -41.20
C SER A 185 -5.38 35.34 -41.66
N ARG A 186 -5.05 35.06 -42.92
CA ARG A 186 -5.07 33.68 -43.43
C ARG A 186 -3.97 32.86 -42.78
N VAL A 187 -4.29 31.60 -42.50
CA VAL A 187 -3.33 30.63 -41.97
C VAL A 187 -3.09 29.55 -43.02
N SER A 188 -1.82 29.40 -43.42
CA SER A 188 -1.39 28.35 -44.35
C SER A 188 -1.03 27.04 -43.64
N THR A 189 -0.73 27.09 -42.34
CA THR A 189 -0.42 25.93 -41.51
C THR A 189 -1.68 25.17 -41.12
N ASP A 190 -1.55 23.85 -40.95
CA ASP A 190 -2.67 23.01 -40.55
C ASP A 190 -2.86 22.99 -39.02
N ARG A 191 -3.99 22.45 -38.59
CA ARG A 191 -4.40 22.46 -37.18
C ARG A 191 -3.39 21.74 -36.26
N VAL A 192 -2.73 20.69 -36.75
CA VAL A 192 -1.79 19.89 -35.97
C VAL A 192 -0.49 20.66 -35.77
N THR A 193 0.05 21.29 -36.83
CA THR A 193 1.25 22.14 -36.72
C THR A 193 1.03 23.32 -35.76
N ARG A 194 -0.19 23.87 -35.70
CA ARG A 194 -0.54 24.97 -34.77
C ARG A 194 -0.71 24.51 -33.33
N ALA A 195 -1.16 23.28 -33.11
CA ALA A 195 -1.31 22.70 -31.79
C ALA A 195 0.03 22.26 -31.17
N ALA A 196 1.01 21.86 -31.99
CA ALA A 196 2.32 21.37 -31.55
C ALA A 196 3.06 22.25 -30.51
N PRO A 197 3.15 23.59 -30.65
CA PRO A 197 3.78 24.45 -29.64
C PRO A 197 2.94 24.61 -28.37
N LEU A 198 1.62 24.41 -28.44
CA LEU A 198 0.67 24.56 -27.33
C LEU A 198 0.52 23.26 -26.50
N SER A 199 0.74 22.10 -27.11
CA SER A 199 0.69 20.79 -26.45
C SER A 199 1.89 20.50 -25.54
N GLY A 200 2.90 21.38 -25.45
CA GLY A 200 4.17 21.08 -24.78
C GLY A 200 5.01 19.99 -25.48
N THR A 201 4.62 19.58 -26.69
CA THR A 201 5.38 18.65 -27.55
C THR A 201 6.44 19.34 -28.40
N GLY A 202 6.69 20.63 -28.14
CA GLY A 202 7.95 21.23 -28.55
C GLY A 202 9.06 20.46 -27.86
N LEU A 203 9.82 19.70 -28.63
CA LEU A 203 11.19 19.36 -28.28
C LEU A 203 11.83 20.65 -27.79
N VAL A 204 11.99 20.74 -26.47
CA VAL A 204 12.91 21.67 -25.87
C VAL A 204 14.24 21.27 -26.51
N ASP A 205 14.84 22.17 -27.30
CA ASP A 205 16.29 22.18 -27.55
C ASP A 205 16.99 22.46 -26.21
N GLY A 206 16.80 21.54 -25.27
CA GLY A 206 17.60 21.33 -24.10
C GLY A 206 18.22 19.98 -24.33
N ASP A 207 19.51 19.88 -24.02
CA ASP A 207 20.32 18.66 -24.05
C ASP A 207 19.74 17.51 -23.20
N ALA A 208 18.56 17.01 -23.55
CA ALA A 208 18.08 15.70 -23.16
C ALA A 208 18.45 14.77 -24.30
N ALA A 209 19.58 14.08 -24.13
CA ALA A 209 19.91 12.91 -24.91
C ALA A 209 18.64 12.03 -25.07
N PRO A 210 18.40 11.41 -26.25
CA PRO A 210 17.24 10.53 -26.46
C PRO A 210 17.11 9.61 -25.26
N SER A 211 15.95 9.60 -24.57
CA SER A 211 15.81 8.86 -23.32
C SER A 211 16.27 7.44 -23.56
N ALA A 212 17.44 7.08 -23.01
CA ALA A 212 18.04 5.78 -23.25
C ALA A 212 16.98 4.74 -22.90
N ARG A 213 16.63 3.85 -23.83
CA ARG A 213 15.84 2.66 -23.52
C ARG A 213 16.82 1.58 -23.15
N HIS A 214 16.52 0.83 -22.11
CA HIS A 214 17.28 -0.35 -21.74
C HIS A 214 16.39 -1.59 -21.80
N VAL A 215 16.98 -2.72 -22.18
CA VAL A 215 16.38 -4.04 -22.03
C VAL A 215 16.97 -4.72 -20.80
N ALA A 216 16.11 -5.15 -19.88
CA ALA A 216 16.46 -6.05 -18.79
C ALA A 216 16.15 -7.50 -19.17
N VAL A 217 17.11 -8.41 -19.01
CA VAL A 217 16.93 -9.83 -19.32
C VAL A 217 16.72 -10.62 -18.04
N LEU A 218 15.55 -11.24 -17.95
CA LEU A 218 15.17 -12.21 -16.92
C LEU A 218 15.27 -13.62 -17.48
N ALA A 219 16.41 -14.28 -17.31
CA ALA A 219 16.58 -15.66 -17.76
C ALA A 219 16.16 -16.66 -16.66
N VAL A 220 15.34 -17.64 -17.05
CA VAL A 220 14.84 -18.69 -16.16
C VAL A 220 15.23 -20.06 -16.70
N ALA A 221 15.84 -20.88 -15.85
CA ALA A 221 16.19 -22.27 -16.15
C ALA A 221 16.04 -23.14 -14.90
N HIS A 222 15.41 -24.31 -15.04
CA HIS A 222 15.20 -25.26 -13.94
C HIS A 222 14.56 -24.62 -12.69
N GLY A 223 13.58 -23.73 -12.89
CA GLY A 223 12.91 -23.02 -11.80
C GLY A 223 13.75 -21.93 -11.11
N ARG A 224 14.96 -21.65 -11.60
CA ARG A 224 15.88 -20.65 -11.04
C ARG A 224 16.06 -19.47 -11.97
N LEU A 225 16.30 -18.30 -11.38
CA LEU A 225 16.55 -17.06 -12.11
C LEU A 225 18.02 -16.69 -12.11
N ALA A 226 18.49 -16.21 -13.25
CA ALA A 226 19.86 -15.75 -13.40
C ALA A 226 20.04 -14.29 -12.92
N LEU A 227 21.06 -14.05 -12.10
CA LEU A 227 21.54 -12.72 -11.76
C LEU A 227 23.05 -12.63 -11.97
N CYS A 228 23.53 -11.45 -12.36
CA CYS A 228 24.94 -11.17 -12.53
C CYS A 228 25.51 -10.53 -11.25
N ARG A 229 26.63 -11.07 -10.77
CA ARG A 229 27.39 -10.52 -9.65
C ARG A 229 28.32 -9.40 -10.12
N SER A 230 28.25 -8.26 -9.44
CA SER A 230 29.21 -7.15 -9.57
C SER A 230 29.70 -6.78 -8.17
N GLY A 231 30.91 -7.23 -7.81
CA GLY A 231 31.45 -7.09 -6.45
C GLY A 231 30.61 -7.85 -5.42
N ALA A 232 30.03 -7.13 -4.45
CA ALA A 232 29.14 -7.67 -3.43
C ALA A 232 27.64 -7.55 -3.80
N THR A 233 27.33 -7.03 -5.00
CA THR A 233 25.95 -6.76 -5.44
C THR A 233 25.49 -7.73 -6.52
N LEU A 234 24.20 -8.03 -6.53
CA LEU A 234 23.49 -8.80 -7.55
C LEU A 234 22.63 -7.86 -8.39
N ARG A 235 22.67 -8.04 -9.71
CA ARG A 235 21.92 -7.23 -10.68
C ARG A 235 21.39 -8.09 -11.82
N LEU A 236 20.31 -7.64 -12.44
CA LEU A 236 19.91 -8.17 -13.75
C LEU A 236 20.90 -7.70 -14.82
N SER A 237 20.93 -8.41 -15.95
CA SER A 237 21.67 -7.94 -17.13
C SER A 237 20.84 -6.89 -17.87
N PHE A 238 21.49 -5.76 -18.19
CA PHE A 238 20.91 -4.65 -18.92
C PHE A 238 21.68 -4.39 -20.21
N GLU A 239 20.96 -4.00 -21.26
CA GLU A 239 21.50 -3.63 -22.57
C GLU A 239 20.87 -2.34 -23.06
N GLU A 240 21.66 -1.46 -23.68
CA GLU A 240 21.15 -0.26 -24.32
C GLU A 240 20.34 -0.57 -25.60
N GLY A 241 19.28 0.20 -25.82
CA GLY A 241 18.30 0.01 -26.88
C GLY A 241 16.98 -0.61 -26.39
N GLY A 242 16.07 -0.86 -27.32
CA GLY A 242 14.78 -1.49 -27.06
C GLY A 242 14.48 -2.60 -28.04
N GLY A 243 13.44 -3.38 -27.76
CA GLY A 243 12.95 -4.44 -28.62
C GLY A 243 13.71 -5.77 -28.49
N GLU A 244 13.22 -6.75 -29.25
CA GLU A 244 13.68 -8.13 -29.19
C GLU A 244 15.17 -8.28 -29.58
N GLU A 245 15.66 -7.48 -30.52
CA GLU A 245 17.07 -7.54 -30.92
C GLU A 245 18.02 -7.14 -29.79
N ALA A 246 17.67 -6.09 -29.03
CA ALA A 246 18.42 -5.68 -27.85
C ALA A 246 18.37 -6.77 -26.77
N CYS A 247 17.21 -7.40 -26.56
CA CYS A 247 17.08 -8.58 -25.69
C CYS A 247 18.01 -9.73 -26.13
N ARG A 248 18.05 -10.07 -27.42
CA ARG A 248 18.90 -11.15 -27.94
C ARG A 248 20.39 -10.81 -27.82
N ARG A 249 20.78 -9.54 -27.99
CA ARG A 249 22.18 -9.09 -27.72
C ARG A 249 22.54 -9.23 -26.25
N ALA A 250 21.68 -8.74 -25.37
CA ALA A 250 21.83 -8.85 -23.92
C ALA A 250 21.95 -10.32 -23.47
N MET A 251 21.07 -11.18 -24.00
CA MET A 251 21.07 -12.62 -23.77
C MET A 251 22.39 -13.25 -24.24
N ARG A 252 22.87 -12.93 -25.45
CA ARG A 252 24.16 -13.45 -25.95
C ARG A 252 25.34 -13.00 -25.10
N ARG A 253 25.33 -11.76 -24.61
CA ARG A 253 26.36 -11.24 -23.71
C ARG A 253 26.34 -11.93 -22.35
N MET A 254 25.14 -12.21 -21.82
CA MET A 254 24.94 -12.81 -20.50
C MET A 254 25.16 -14.33 -20.48
N LEU A 255 24.70 -15.04 -21.51
CA LEU A 255 24.63 -16.50 -21.54
C LEU A 255 25.54 -17.15 -22.59
N GLY A 256 26.20 -16.37 -23.45
CA GLY A 256 26.98 -16.87 -24.58
C GLY A 256 26.09 -17.21 -25.80
N ASN A 257 26.54 -18.15 -26.63
CA ASN A 257 25.75 -18.63 -27.78
C ASN A 257 24.62 -19.57 -27.32
N VAL A 258 23.57 -18.99 -26.76
CA VAL A 258 22.38 -19.71 -26.29
C VAL A 258 21.18 -19.28 -27.10
N GLU A 259 20.38 -20.25 -27.55
CA GLU A 259 19.05 -19.98 -28.10
C GLU A 259 18.00 -20.10 -27.00
N GLY A 260 17.01 -19.22 -27.00
CA GLY A 260 15.94 -19.20 -26.02
C GLY A 260 14.68 -18.53 -26.55
N GLU A 261 13.55 -18.89 -25.99
CA GLU A 261 12.26 -18.24 -26.23
C GLU A 261 12.24 -16.93 -25.44
N VAL A 262 12.04 -15.81 -26.15
CA VAL A 262 12.02 -14.46 -25.56
C VAL A 262 10.61 -13.90 -25.56
N ARG A 263 10.19 -13.29 -24.45
CA ARG A 263 8.86 -12.69 -24.30
C ARG A 263 8.91 -11.41 -23.49
N LEU A 264 8.31 -10.34 -23.99
CA LEU A 264 8.17 -9.09 -23.25
C LEU A 264 7.19 -9.29 -22.08
N LEU A 265 7.64 -9.05 -20.86
CA LEU A 265 6.80 -9.09 -19.65
C LEU A 265 6.12 -7.76 -19.38
N GLY A 266 6.78 -6.66 -19.72
CA GLY A 266 6.25 -5.31 -19.50
C GLY A 266 7.31 -4.24 -19.61
N VAL A 267 6.87 -2.99 -19.50
CA VAL A 267 7.73 -1.81 -19.60
C VAL A 267 7.63 -1.01 -18.30
N VAL A 268 8.79 -0.70 -17.73
CA VAL A 268 8.91 0.23 -16.59
C VAL A 268 9.11 1.63 -17.17
N PRO A 269 8.26 2.61 -16.81
CA PRO A 269 8.44 3.98 -17.26
C PRO A 269 9.71 4.59 -16.67
N ALA A 270 10.26 5.59 -17.36
CA ALA A 270 11.37 6.37 -16.85
C ALA A 270 10.97 7.08 -15.54
N ALA A 271 11.90 7.14 -14.60
CA ALA A 271 11.68 7.78 -13.30
C ALA A 271 13.00 8.36 -12.78
N GLY A 272 13.07 9.69 -12.62
CA GLY A 272 14.29 10.38 -12.21
C GLY A 272 15.46 10.10 -13.15
N ARG A 273 16.53 9.48 -12.63
CA ARG A 273 17.73 9.08 -13.41
C ARG A 273 17.60 7.69 -14.05
N ARG A 274 16.52 6.95 -13.79
CA ARG A 274 16.27 5.62 -14.35
C ARG A 274 15.66 5.75 -15.76
N PRO A 275 16.26 5.12 -16.79
CA PRO A 275 15.70 5.07 -18.14
C PRO A 275 14.39 4.27 -18.21
N VAL A 276 13.74 4.28 -19.38
CA VAL A 276 12.68 3.32 -19.68
C VAL A 276 13.30 1.92 -19.75
N ILE A 277 12.73 0.94 -19.05
CA ILE A 277 13.23 -0.43 -19.03
C ILE A 277 12.18 -1.37 -19.62
N GLU A 278 12.51 -2.06 -20.69
CA GLU A 278 11.73 -3.19 -21.19
C GLU A 278 12.20 -4.47 -20.51
N VAL A 279 11.29 -5.20 -19.86
CA VAL A 279 11.62 -6.41 -19.10
C VAL A 279 11.28 -7.63 -19.95
N TRP A 280 12.29 -8.39 -20.33
CA TRP A 280 12.15 -9.54 -21.22
C TRP A 280 12.46 -10.84 -20.48
N LEU A 281 11.53 -11.79 -20.55
CA LEU A 281 11.68 -13.16 -20.06
C LEU A 281 12.37 -14.00 -21.13
N VAL A 282 13.35 -14.81 -20.70
CA VAL A 282 14.01 -15.80 -21.54
C VAL A 282 13.86 -17.18 -20.91
N ARG A 283 13.27 -18.12 -21.65
CA ARG A 283 13.06 -19.53 -21.24
C ARG A 283 13.57 -20.50 -22.32
N ARG A 284 13.51 -21.81 -22.02
CA ARG A 284 13.88 -22.91 -22.94
C ARG A 284 15.29 -22.74 -23.53
N LEU A 285 16.24 -22.43 -22.66
CA LEU A 285 17.63 -22.19 -23.04
C LEU A 285 18.25 -23.47 -23.61
N ARG A 286 18.54 -23.48 -24.91
CA ARG A 286 19.32 -24.52 -25.58
C ARG A 286 20.80 -24.10 -25.59
N ARG A 287 21.63 -24.89 -24.91
CA ARG A 287 23.09 -24.68 -24.90
C ARG A 287 23.71 -25.30 -26.15
N ASP A 288 24.45 -24.49 -26.90
CA ASP A 288 25.54 -25.00 -27.72
C ASP A 288 26.76 -25.24 -26.80
N LEU A 289 27.28 -26.47 -26.76
CA LEU A 289 28.15 -27.02 -25.71
C LEU A 289 29.61 -26.52 -25.72
N THR A 290 29.92 -25.42 -26.40
CA THR A 290 31.32 -25.00 -26.65
C THR A 290 31.78 -23.77 -25.85
N ALA A 291 30.90 -23.07 -25.12
CA ALA A 291 31.26 -21.84 -24.40
C ALA A 291 31.08 -21.92 -22.87
N VAL A 292 32.10 -21.52 -22.11
CA VAL A 292 32.02 -21.30 -20.66
C VAL A 292 31.15 -20.06 -20.40
N PRO A 293 30.20 -20.09 -19.45
CA PRO A 293 29.39 -18.91 -19.14
C PRO A 293 30.29 -17.72 -18.71
N PRO A 294 29.89 -16.47 -19.02
CA PRO A 294 30.64 -15.29 -18.59
C PRO A 294 30.85 -15.27 -17.07
N ALA A 295 32.02 -14.78 -16.62
CA ALA A 295 32.35 -14.69 -15.20
C ALA A 295 31.29 -13.85 -14.45
N GLY A 296 30.72 -14.42 -13.38
CA GLY A 296 29.82 -13.70 -12.45
C GLY A 296 28.32 -14.02 -12.57
N LEU A 297 27.87 -14.82 -13.53
CA LEU A 297 26.47 -15.28 -13.61
C LEU A 297 26.17 -16.33 -12.53
N GLN A 298 25.05 -16.19 -11.82
CA GLN A 298 24.62 -17.12 -10.78
C GLN A 298 23.11 -17.40 -10.86
N TRP A 299 22.71 -18.62 -10.49
CA TRP A 299 21.33 -19.08 -10.53
C TRP A 299 20.74 -19.17 -9.13
N PHE A 300 19.67 -18.42 -8.88
CA PHE A 300 19.02 -18.33 -7.58
C PHE A 300 17.61 -18.89 -7.65
N ALA A 301 17.20 -19.57 -6.57
CA ALA A 301 15.79 -19.84 -6.37
C ALA A 301 15.05 -18.51 -6.10
N PRO A 302 13.78 -18.36 -6.53
CA PRO A 302 13.01 -17.13 -6.31
C PRO A 302 13.01 -16.66 -4.84
N GLN A 303 12.86 -17.59 -3.90
CA GLN A 303 12.89 -17.30 -2.45
C GLN A 303 14.20 -16.69 -1.98
N ASP A 304 15.34 -17.08 -2.59
CA ASP A 304 16.66 -16.54 -2.27
C ASP A 304 16.79 -15.10 -2.77
N ILE A 305 16.21 -14.79 -3.92
CA ILE A 305 16.17 -13.42 -4.45
C ILE A 305 15.28 -12.56 -3.56
N ILE A 306 14.06 -13.03 -3.28
CA ILE A 306 13.07 -12.34 -2.43
C ILE A 306 13.72 -12.00 -1.10
N ALA A 307 14.32 -12.96 -0.39
CA ALA A 307 14.95 -12.76 0.92
C ALA A 307 15.98 -11.62 0.95
N ARG A 308 16.66 -11.35 -0.17
CA ARG A 308 17.73 -10.36 -0.29
C ARG A 308 17.26 -9.00 -0.81
N VAL A 309 16.04 -8.88 -1.32
CA VAL A 309 15.49 -7.60 -1.81
C VAL A 309 15.52 -6.56 -0.70
N GLY A 310 16.15 -5.42 -0.99
CA GLY A 310 16.35 -4.30 -0.07
C GLY A 310 17.62 -4.41 0.79
N SER A 311 18.36 -5.52 0.71
CA SER A 311 19.68 -5.63 1.32
C SER A 311 20.75 -4.92 0.48
N PRO A 312 21.94 -4.62 1.03
CA PRO A 312 23.07 -4.12 0.24
C PRO A 312 23.46 -5.02 -0.95
N VAL A 313 23.11 -6.32 -0.88
CA VAL A 313 23.35 -7.30 -1.94
C VAL A 313 22.40 -7.09 -3.13
N LEU A 314 21.12 -6.77 -2.89
CA LEU A 314 20.11 -6.64 -3.95
C LEU A 314 19.18 -5.44 -3.70
N ARG A 315 19.66 -4.27 -4.12
CA ARG A 315 18.92 -3.00 -4.03
C ARG A 315 19.16 -2.05 -5.22
N ASP A 316 19.71 -2.56 -6.31
CA ASP A 316 19.93 -1.77 -7.52
C ASP A 316 18.58 -1.30 -8.11
N PRO A 317 18.36 0.02 -8.33
CA PRO A 317 17.05 0.55 -8.69
C PRO A 317 16.46 0.02 -9.99
N ALA A 318 17.30 -0.20 -11.01
CA ALA A 318 16.87 -0.75 -12.29
C ALA A 318 16.49 -2.23 -12.15
N THR A 319 17.30 -2.98 -11.39
CA THR A 319 17.05 -4.38 -11.07
C THR A 319 15.74 -4.55 -10.28
N LEU A 320 15.53 -3.74 -9.23
CA LEU A 320 14.29 -3.78 -8.44
C LEU A 320 13.06 -3.51 -9.31
N ALA A 321 13.11 -2.50 -10.18
CA ALA A 321 12.00 -2.20 -11.08
C ALA A 321 11.66 -3.38 -12.00
N ALA A 322 12.68 -4.00 -12.59
CA ALA A 322 12.50 -5.14 -13.49
C ALA A 322 11.99 -6.39 -12.75
N LEU A 323 12.50 -6.66 -11.56
CA LEU A 323 11.99 -7.76 -10.71
C LEU A 323 10.57 -7.50 -10.22
N ALA A 324 10.16 -6.25 -9.99
CA ALA A 324 8.77 -5.92 -9.66
C ALA A 324 7.81 -6.19 -10.83
N VAL A 325 8.29 -6.15 -12.08
CA VAL A 325 7.54 -6.63 -13.27
C VAL A 325 7.44 -8.15 -13.28
N ALA A 326 8.55 -8.84 -13.02
CA ALA A 326 8.57 -10.29 -12.93
C ALA A 326 7.62 -10.81 -11.85
N ALA A 327 7.63 -10.19 -10.67
CA ALA A 327 6.91 -10.63 -9.48
C ALA A 327 5.39 -10.72 -9.64
N ARG A 328 4.83 -9.93 -10.54
CA ARG A 328 3.38 -9.89 -10.82
C ARG A 328 2.97 -10.63 -12.09
N SER A 329 3.94 -11.13 -12.86
CA SER A 329 3.67 -11.75 -14.16
C SER A 329 3.33 -13.22 -13.99
N GLU A 330 2.18 -13.64 -14.52
CA GLU A 330 1.80 -15.06 -14.58
C GLU A 330 2.74 -15.88 -15.50
N LEU A 331 3.55 -15.21 -16.31
CA LEU A 331 4.56 -15.82 -17.16
C LEU A 331 5.82 -16.24 -16.38
N VAL A 332 5.91 -15.86 -15.10
CA VAL A 332 6.99 -16.24 -14.18
C VAL A 332 6.38 -16.93 -12.95
N PRO A 333 5.74 -18.11 -13.12
CA PRO A 333 5.06 -18.83 -12.03
C PRO A 333 6.01 -19.17 -10.88
N GLU A 334 7.31 -19.33 -11.17
CA GLU A 334 8.37 -19.57 -10.18
C GLU A 334 8.37 -18.48 -9.10
N TRP A 335 8.07 -17.23 -9.46
CA TRP A 335 8.06 -16.11 -8.52
C TRP A 335 6.99 -16.26 -7.44
N SER A 336 5.84 -16.81 -7.82
CA SER A 336 4.74 -17.08 -6.90
C SER A 336 4.92 -18.38 -6.11
N ALA A 337 5.96 -19.17 -6.41
CA ALA A 337 6.10 -20.57 -6.00
C ALA A 337 4.86 -21.42 -6.34
N ALA A 338 4.21 -21.12 -7.48
CA ALA A 338 3.16 -21.97 -8.02
C ALA A 338 3.78 -23.31 -8.48
N PRO A 339 3.07 -24.44 -8.34
CA PRO A 339 3.52 -25.70 -8.93
C PRO A 339 3.75 -25.48 -10.43
N LEU A 340 4.94 -25.82 -10.92
CA LEU A 340 5.15 -25.93 -12.36
C LEU A 340 4.16 -26.98 -12.85
N GLU A 341 3.25 -26.61 -13.76
CA GLU A 341 2.43 -27.60 -14.45
C GLU A 341 3.36 -28.68 -15.00
N ALA A 342 2.99 -29.96 -14.83
CA ALA A 342 3.80 -31.12 -15.20
C ALA A 342 4.19 -31.19 -16.70
N ALA A 343 3.79 -30.21 -17.51
CA ALA A 343 3.95 -30.15 -18.96
C ALA A 343 5.38 -29.78 -19.44
N ASP A 344 6.27 -29.27 -18.58
CA ASP A 344 7.67 -28.96 -18.94
C ASP A 344 8.68 -30.06 -18.49
N GLN A 345 8.20 -31.20 -17.96
CA GLN A 345 9.04 -32.40 -17.84
C GLN A 345 9.04 -33.13 -19.19
N ASP A 346 10.06 -32.87 -20.00
CA ASP A 346 10.32 -33.60 -21.23
C ASP A 346 10.43 -35.12 -20.94
N PRO A 347 9.51 -35.98 -21.44
CA PRO A 347 9.51 -37.42 -21.10
C PRO A 347 10.61 -38.22 -21.79
N LEU A 348 11.52 -37.59 -22.54
CA LEU A 348 12.55 -38.25 -23.33
C LEU A 348 13.95 -37.83 -22.87
N GLY A 349 14.39 -38.42 -21.75
CA GLY A 349 15.72 -38.13 -21.20
C GLY A 349 16.21 -39.11 -20.14
N THR A 350 15.81 -40.38 -20.18
CA THR A 350 16.51 -41.42 -19.39
C THR A 350 17.88 -41.67 -19.99
N GLY A 351 18.90 -40.99 -19.48
CA GLY A 351 20.30 -41.30 -19.78
C GLY A 351 21.18 -40.09 -20.08
N GLY A 352 21.42 -39.24 -19.09
CA GLY A 352 22.42 -38.17 -19.19
C GLY A 352 22.76 -37.62 -17.81
N ARG A 353 24.02 -37.74 -17.40
CA ARG A 353 24.55 -37.30 -16.11
C ARG A 353 24.06 -35.90 -15.72
N GLY A 354 23.46 -35.77 -14.53
CA GLY A 354 23.26 -34.48 -13.88
C GLY A 354 24.62 -33.80 -13.68
N GLY A 355 24.84 -32.68 -14.37
CA GLY A 355 26.09 -31.95 -14.30
C GLY A 355 26.09 -30.82 -15.32
N THR A 356 25.76 -29.60 -14.88
CA THR A 356 26.37 -28.33 -15.32
C THR A 356 25.75 -27.11 -14.61
N THR A 357 24.49 -27.15 -14.16
CA THR A 357 23.85 -26.05 -13.41
C THR A 357 24.17 -26.03 -11.92
N ASP A 358 24.35 -27.21 -11.31
CA ASP A 358 24.70 -27.35 -9.88
C ASP A 358 26.20 -27.11 -9.61
N GLU A 359 27.08 -27.54 -10.53
CA GLU A 359 28.55 -27.48 -10.31
C GLU A 359 29.15 -26.07 -10.44
N THR A 360 28.46 -25.13 -11.08
CA THR A 360 28.92 -23.73 -11.24
C THR A 360 28.37 -22.78 -10.17
N SER A 361 27.49 -23.25 -9.28
CA SER A 361 26.93 -22.49 -8.15
C SER A 361 27.69 -22.74 -6.83
N ARG A 362 29.03 -22.85 -6.88
CA ARG A 362 29.90 -23.14 -5.72
C ARG A 362 30.24 -21.91 -4.86
N LEU A 363 29.24 -21.09 -4.53
CA LEU A 363 29.32 -20.18 -3.38
C LEU A 363 28.19 -20.56 -2.45
N THR A 364 28.52 -20.76 -1.18
CA THR A 364 27.54 -21.20 -0.20
C THR A 364 26.58 -20.04 0.08
N LEU A 365 25.27 -20.30 0.13
CA LEU A 365 24.25 -19.28 0.44
C LEU A 365 24.59 -18.47 1.71
N SER A 366 25.38 -19.06 2.63
CA SER A 366 25.99 -18.43 3.79
C SER A 366 26.92 -17.25 3.49
N GLU A 367 27.71 -17.29 2.42
CA GLU A 367 28.61 -16.18 2.04
C GLU A 367 27.84 -14.96 1.50
N LEU A 368 26.59 -15.14 1.10
CA LEU A 368 25.68 -14.07 0.65
C LEU A 368 24.73 -13.58 1.75
N ARG A 369 24.69 -14.24 2.92
CA ARG A 369 23.86 -13.79 4.06
C ARG A 369 24.51 -12.62 4.77
N ALA A 370 25.80 -12.70 5.08
CA ALA A 370 26.57 -11.61 5.66
C ALA A 370 27.12 -10.69 4.55
N PRO A 371 26.55 -9.49 4.33
CA PRO A 371 27.06 -8.62 3.29
C PRO A 371 28.46 -8.12 3.70
N ALA A 372 29.43 -8.24 2.79
CA ALA A 372 30.71 -7.57 2.94
C ALA A 372 30.49 -6.05 2.81
N LEU A 373 30.30 -5.39 3.96
CA LEU A 373 30.03 -3.96 4.00
C LEU A 373 31.30 -3.16 3.63
N PRO A 374 31.15 -2.01 2.93
CA PRO A 374 32.29 -1.13 2.68
C PRO A 374 32.87 -0.60 4.00
N ALA A 375 34.16 -0.32 4.06
CA ALA A 375 34.84 0.14 5.28
C ALA A 375 34.16 1.33 5.96
N LYS A 376 33.57 2.26 5.18
CA LYS A 376 32.78 3.38 5.70
C LYS A 376 31.54 2.94 6.50
N ALA A 377 30.89 1.85 6.11
CA ALA A 377 29.72 1.32 6.80
C ALA A 377 30.07 0.47 8.03
N LEU A 378 31.33 0.04 8.17
CA LEU A 378 31.81 -0.61 9.39
C LEU A 378 32.12 0.40 10.52
N ASP A 379 32.27 1.69 10.21
CA ASP A 379 32.41 2.73 11.22
C ASP A 379 31.04 3.06 11.84
N ALA A 380 30.77 2.53 13.03
CA ALA A 380 29.51 2.77 13.76
C ALA A 380 29.33 4.23 14.21
N ALA A 381 30.37 5.07 14.16
CA ALA A 381 30.26 6.51 14.42
C ALA A 381 29.79 7.28 13.17
N ARG A 382 29.85 6.68 11.98
CA ARG A 382 29.43 7.29 10.72
C ARG A 382 28.18 6.59 10.19
N PRO A 383 27.00 7.23 10.26
CA PRO A 383 25.78 6.67 9.67
C PRO A 383 25.97 6.37 8.18
N ALA A 384 25.67 5.13 7.79
CA ALA A 384 25.71 4.69 6.40
C ALA A 384 24.48 3.84 6.09
N ALA A 385 23.95 3.99 4.88
CA ALA A 385 22.74 3.31 4.44
C ALA A 385 22.82 1.77 4.59
N ASP A 386 24.00 1.19 4.34
CA ASP A 386 24.24 -0.24 4.43
C ASP A 386 24.06 -0.83 5.84
N GLN A 387 24.15 0.01 6.87
CA GLN A 387 24.02 -0.38 8.27
C GLN A 387 22.58 -0.71 8.66
N PHE A 388 21.59 -0.34 7.86
CA PHE A 388 20.18 -0.43 8.23
C PHE A 388 19.42 -1.40 7.33
N ILE A 389 18.45 -2.11 7.92
CA ILE A 389 17.40 -2.85 7.21
C ILE A 389 16.22 -1.90 6.99
N ASN A 390 15.58 -1.98 5.82
CA ASN A 390 14.40 -1.17 5.53
C ASN A 390 13.23 -1.51 6.47
N ALA A 391 12.63 -0.49 7.08
CA ALA A 391 11.54 -0.66 8.05
C ALA A 391 10.27 -1.30 7.45
N LEU A 392 9.94 -0.97 6.20
CA LEU A 392 8.74 -1.48 5.53
C LEU A 392 8.93 -2.93 5.10
N LEU A 393 10.11 -3.29 4.60
CA LEU A 393 10.43 -4.68 4.29
C LEU A 393 10.50 -5.55 5.56
N SER A 394 11.05 -5.03 6.66
CA SER A 394 10.99 -5.67 7.98
C SER A 394 9.55 -5.88 8.47
N SER A 395 8.63 -4.94 8.16
CA SER A 395 7.20 -5.11 8.44
C SER A 395 6.55 -6.21 7.60
N LEU A 396 7.00 -6.44 6.36
CA LEU A 396 6.54 -7.55 5.54
C LEU A 396 7.08 -8.90 6.07
N GLU A 397 8.33 -8.94 6.52
CA GLU A 397 8.92 -10.11 7.19
C GLU A 397 8.21 -10.47 8.50
N PHE A 398 7.71 -9.49 9.24
CA PHE A 398 6.79 -9.75 10.35
C PHE A 398 5.53 -10.50 9.88
N ASN A 399 4.86 -10.02 8.83
CA ASN A 399 3.68 -10.68 8.30
C ASN A 399 3.98 -12.07 7.71
N ALA A 400 5.14 -12.25 7.08
CA ALA A 400 5.58 -13.55 6.59
C ALA A 400 5.75 -14.59 7.73
N ARG A 401 6.17 -14.16 8.92
CA ARG A 401 6.25 -15.03 10.09
C ARG A 401 4.89 -15.28 10.74
N VAL A 402 3.96 -14.30 10.72
CA VAL A 402 2.57 -14.55 11.12
C VAL A 402 1.90 -15.57 10.19
N LEU A 403 2.16 -15.47 8.87
CA LEU A 403 1.68 -16.46 7.91
C LEU A 403 2.28 -17.85 8.18
N ALA A 404 3.55 -17.92 8.56
CA ALA A 404 4.19 -19.19 8.93
C ALA A 404 3.47 -19.91 10.10
N LEU A 405 2.83 -19.18 11.01
CA LEU A 405 1.99 -19.79 12.06
C LEU A 405 0.71 -20.43 11.52
N ALA A 406 0.13 -19.87 10.44
CA ALA A 406 -1.01 -20.49 9.76
C ALA A 406 -0.60 -21.72 8.94
N GLU A 407 0.64 -21.75 8.46
CA GLU A 407 1.24 -22.86 7.71
C GLU A 407 1.68 -24.02 8.61
N ASP A 408 2.03 -23.74 9.87
CA ASP A 408 2.50 -24.75 10.84
C ASP A 408 1.34 -25.65 11.31
N GLU A 409 1.43 -26.96 11.04
CA GLU A 409 0.41 -27.94 11.43
C GLU A 409 0.32 -28.15 12.95
N ARG A 410 1.34 -27.74 13.72
CA ARG A 410 1.29 -27.75 15.19
C ARG A 410 0.35 -26.68 15.74
N THR A 411 0.02 -25.67 14.93
CA THR A 411 -0.95 -24.62 15.30
C THR A 411 -2.38 -25.18 15.19
N PRO A 412 -3.23 -25.00 16.21
CA PRO A 412 -4.63 -25.43 16.15
C PRO A 412 -5.40 -24.84 14.97
N LEU A 413 -6.36 -25.57 14.43
CA LEU A 413 -7.11 -25.20 13.22
C LEU A 413 -7.78 -23.83 13.34
N ALA A 414 -8.44 -23.55 14.47
CA ALA A 414 -9.06 -22.25 14.72
C ALA A 414 -8.04 -21.11 14.69
N ALA A 415 -6.86 -21.34 15.26
CA ALA A 415 -5.76 -20.38 15.27
C ALA A 415 -5.17 -20.16 13.87
N ARG A 416 -5.03 -21.21 13.05
CA ARG A 416 -4.57 -21.09 11.65
C ARG A 416 -5.49 -20.19 10.84
N LEU A 417 -6.81 -20.38 10.94
CA LEU A 417 -7.80 -19.49 10.32
C LEU A 417 -7.69 -18.03 10.82
N ARG A 418 -7.48 -17.83 12.13
CA ARG A 418 -7.23 -16.48 12.66
C ARG A 418 -5.95 -15.86 12.14
N PHE A 419 -4.85 -16.61 12.04
CA PHE A 419 -3.59 -16.08 11.51
C PHE A 419 -3.72 -15.68 10.04
N LEU A 420 -4.44 -16.46 9.21
CA LEU A 420 -4.77 -16.04 7.85
C LEU A 420 -5.55 -14.72 7.82
N ALA A 421 -6.55 -14.57 8.68
CA ALA A 421 -7.32 -13.32 8.80
C ALA A 421 -6.47 -12.14 9.29
N ILE A 422 -5.56 -12.38 10.25
CA ILE A 422 -4.63 -11.38 10.78
C ILE A 422 -3.68 -10.92 9.67
N VAL A 423 -3.14 -11.81 8.84
CA VAL A 423 -2.27 -11.45 7.71
C VAL A 423 -3.02 -10.54 6.74
N SER A 424 -4.25 -10.88 6.35
CA SER A 424 -5.10 -10.00 5.53
C SER A 424 -5.27 -8.61 6.15
N THR A 425 -5.65 -8.55 7.43
CA THR A 425 -5.93 -7.30 8.13
C THR A 425 -4.67 -6.43 8.29
N ASN A 426 -3.52 -7.05 8.55
CA ASN A 426 -2.24 -6.36 8.63
C ASN A 426 -1.80 -5.80 7.27
N LEU A 427 -2.00 -6.57 6.19
CA LEU A 427 -1.72 -6.11 4.83
C LEU A 427 -2.64 -4.95 4.47
N ASP A 428 -3.94 -5.01 4.80
CA ASP A 428 -4.86 -3.87 4.62
C ASP A 428 -4.28 -2.60 5.25
N GLN A 429 -3.92 -2.64 6.54
CA GLN A 429 -3.31 -1.49 7.22
C GLN A 429 -1.98 -1.06 6.61
N PHE A 430 -1.14 -2.01 6.16
CA PHE A 430 0.13 -1.70 5.50
C PHE A 430 -0.11 -0.90 4.22
N PHE A 431 -1.08 -1.31 3.39
CA PHE A 431 -1.43 -0.59 2.16
C PHE A 431 -2.06 0.77 2.46
N MET A 432 -3.05 0.83 3.35
CA MET A 432 -3.76 2.07 3.69
C MET A 432 -2.80 3.15 4.22
N VAL A 433 -1.82 2.77 5.03
CA VAL A 433 -0.96 3.73 5.74
C VAL A 433 0.41 3.90 5.06
N GLN A 434 1.15 2.81 4.87
CA GLN A 434 2.54 2.90 4.41
C GLN A 434 2.60 3.11 2.90
N VAL A 435 1.91 2.26 2.13
CA VAL A 435 1.89 2.37 0.66
C VAL A 435 1.17 3.65 0.23
N GLY A 436 0.06 4.01 0.89
CA GLY A 436 -0.62 5.30 0.67
C GLY A 436 0.30 6.50 0.82
N ALA A 437 1.04 6.58 1.93
CA ALA A 437 2.00 7.66 2.16
C ALA A 437 3.14 7.69 1.11
N LEU A 438 3.72 6.54 0.76
CA LEU A 438 4.76 6.45 -0.28
C LEU A 438 4.23 6.92 -1.64
N LYS A 439 3.02 6.51 -2.00
CA LYS A 439 2.37 6.91 -3.26
C LYS A 439 2.12 8.41 -3.33
N HIS A 440 1.68 9.00 -2.23
CA HIS A 440 1.52 10.45 -2.14
C HIS A 440 2.86 11.17 -2.31
N GLN A 441 3.93 10.69 -1.67
CA GLN A 441 5.29 11.25 -1.83
C GLN A 441 5.79 11.16 -3.28
N VAL A 442 5.54 10.05 -3.97
CA VAL A 442 5.89 9.89 -5.39
C VAL A 442 5.06 10.82 -6.27
N ALA A 443 3.76 10.96 -6.00
CA ALA A 443 2.85 11.81 -6.77
C ALA A 443 3.15 13.31 -6.59
N ALA A 444 3.64 13.74 -5.43
CA ALA A 444 4.02 15.13 -5.14
C ALA A 444 5.25 15.63 -5.94
N GLY A 445 5.90 14.77 -6.73
CA GLY A 445 7.01 15.12 -7.60
C GLY A 445 8.37 15.00 -6.90
N GLY A 446 9.05 13.87 -7.14
CA GLY A 446 10.38 13.61 -6.59
C GLY A 446 11.51 14.26 -7.40
N GLY A 447 12.07 15.36 -6.89
CA GLY A 447 13.36 15.90 -7.33
C GLY A 447 14.56 15.15 -6.75
N ALA A 448 15.78 15.62 -7.05
CA ALA A 448 17.02 15.07 -6.48
C ALA A 448 17.08 15.12 -4.93
N ASP A 449 16.25 15.98 -4.31
CA ASP A 449 16.13 16.19 -2.86
C ASP A 449 15.05 15.33 -2.19
N THR A 450 14.55 14.28 -2.85
CA THR A 450 13.57 13.36 -2.24
C THR A 450 14.15 12.68 -1.00
N GLU A 451 13.49 12.80 0.14
CA GLU A 451 13.92 12.18 1.40
C GLU A 451 14.02 10.65 1.23
N ARG A 452 15.22 10.11 1.45
CA ARG A 452 15.49 8.67 1.37
C ARG A 452 15.23 8.02 2.72
N SER A 453 14.81 6.76 2.69
CA SER A 453 14.76 5.94 3.89
C SER A 453 16.18 5.73 4.44
N PRO A 454 16.35 5.37 5.73
CA PRO A 454 17.69 5.20 6.32
C PRO A 454 18.57 4.15 5.65
N ASP A 455 18.00 3.16 4.97
CA ASP A 455 18.68 2.16 4.14
C ASP A 455 19.05 2.65 2.73
N GLY A 456 18.71 3.89 2.40
CA GLY A 456 19.12 4.62 1.21
C GLY A 456 18.13 4.60 0.04
N LEU A 457 16.98 3.94 0.18
CA LEU A 457 15.99 3.83 -0.89
C LEU A 457 15.11 5.09 -0.99
N THR A 458 14.79 5.49 -2.22
CA THR A 458 13.74 6.48 -2.51
C THR A 458 12.35 5.88 -2.32
N PRO A 459 11.29 6.68 -2.19
CA PRO A 459 9.91 6.18 -2.13
C PRO A 459 9.52 5.28 -3.31
N ALA A 460 9.94 5.60 -4.54
CA ALA A 460 9.69 4.76 -5.71
C ALA A 460 10.42 3.41 -5.65
N GLU A 461 11.69 3.42 -5.24
CA GLU A 461 12.48 2.19 -5.06
C GLU A 461 11.91 1.32 -3.92
N GLN A 462 11.36 1.93 -2.86
CA GLN A 462 10.65 1.21 -1.80
C GLN A 462 9.37 0.56 -2.33
N LEU A 463 8.59 1.24 -3.18
CA LEU A 463 7.41 0.64 -3.82
C LEU A 463 7.77 -0.56 -4.70
N ASP A 464 8.85 -0.45 -5.51
CA ASP A 464 9.37 -1.57 -6.31
C ASP A 464 9.77 -2.76 -5.41
N ALA A 465 10.52 -2.50 -4.33
CA ALA A 465 10.91 -3.53 -3.37
C ALA A 465 9.71 -4.16 -2.64
N ILE A 466 8.70 -3.37 -2.27
CA ILE A 466 7.45 -3.85 -1.65
C ILE A 466 6.71 -4.77 -2.62
N ALA A 467 6.54 -4.37 -3.88
CA ALA A 467 5.84 -5.18 -4.89
C ALA A 467 6.49 -6.57 -5.03
N ILE A 468 7.83 -6.61 -5.09
CA ILE A 468 8.58 -7.86 -5.16
C ILE A 468 8.28 -8.80 -3.98
N ARG A 469 8.14 -8.26 -2.77
CA ARG A 469 7.91 -9.03 -1.54
C ARG A 469 6.44 -9.40 -1.32
N VAL A 470 5.50 -8.53 -1.69
CA VAL A 470 4.07 -8.72 -1.39
C VAL A 470 3.42 -9.73 -2.32
N HIS A 471 3.68 -9.69 -3.63
CA HIS A 471 3.10 -10.66 -4.57
C HIS A 471 3.31 -12.13 -4.16
N PRO A 472 4.54 -12.60 -3.86
CA PRO A 472 4.75 -13.96 -3.39
C PRO A 472 4.14 -14.21 -2.00
N LEU A 473 4.12 -13.21 -1.11
CA LEU A 473 3.49 -13.35 0.21
C LEU A 473 1.96 -13.58 0.09
N VAL A 474 1.29 -12.85 -0.80
CA VAL A 474 -0.15 -13.04 -1.11
C VAL A 474 -0.40 -14.39 -1.74
N ALA A 475 0.43 -14.82 -2.70
CA ALA A 475 0.30 -16.16 -3.28
C ALA A 475 0.48 -17.28 -2.24
N ARG A 476 1.41 -17.11 -1.30
CA ARG A 476 1.63 -18.05 -0.18
C ARG A 476 0.45 -18.05 0.79
N HIS A 477 -0.14 -16.87 1.03
CA HIS A 477 -1.33 -16.70 1.86
C HIS A 477 -2.54 -17.45 1.29
N ASP A 478 -2.79 -17.33 -0.02
CA ASP A 478 -3.84 -18.08 -0.72
C ASP A 478 -3.61 -19.60 -0.63
N ARG A 479 -2.39 -20.08 -0.92
CA ARG A 479 -2.06 -21.52 -0.81
C ARG A 479 -2.26 -22.07 0.60
N SER A 480 -1.88 -21.29 1.61
CA SER A 480 -2.09 -21.68 3.01
C SER A 480 -3.58 -21.83 3.33
N PHE A 481 -4.43 -20.94 2.81
CA PHE A 481 -5.88 -21.10 2.90
C PHE A 481 -6.37 -22.37 2.18
N GLN A 482 -5.90 -22.64 0.97
CA GLN A 482 -6.25 -23.87 0.22
C GLN A 482 -5.88 -25.15 0.98
N ALA A 483 -4.79 -25.14 1.74
CA ALA A 483 -4.41 -26.26 2.61
C ALA A 483 -5.27 -26.37 3.88
N VAL A 484 -5.72 -25.23 4.43
CA VAL A 484 -6.52 -25.18 5.68
C VAL A 484 -8.01 -25.48 5.44
N ALA A 485 -8.57 -25.06 4.31
CA ALA A 485 -10.00 -25.20 4.03
C ALA A 485 -10.52 -26.65 4.08
N PRO A 486 -9.81 -27.67 3.53
CA PRO A 486 -10.21 -29.08 3.68
C PRO A 486 -10.21 -29.58 5.13
N ALA A 487 -9.28 -29.11 5.96
CA ALA A 487 -9.24 -29.45 7.38
C ALA A 487 -10.44 -28.83 8.12
N ALA A 488 -10.82 -27.59 7.80
CA ALA A 488 -12.04 -26.95 8.29
C ALA A 488 -13.30 -27.73 7.88
N ALA A 489 -13.37 -28.20 6.65
CA ALA A 489 -14.47 -29.04 6.17
C ALA A 489 -14.58 -30.37 6.95
N THR A 490 -13.46 -31.03 7.19
CA THR A 490 -13.39 -32.27 7.98
C THR A 490 -13.80 -32.04 9.43
N ALA A 491 -13.47 -30.88 10.00
CA ALA A 491 -13.88 -30.45 11.33
C ALA A 491 -15.37 -30.02 11.43
N GLY A 492 -16.16 -30.18 10.36
CA GLY A 492 -17.60 -29.88 10.35
C GLY A 492 -17.95 -28.46 9.91
N LEU A 493 -16.98 -27.67 9.42
CA LEU A 493 -17.18 -26.31 8.93
C LEU A 493 -16.82 -26.17 7.43
N PRO A 494 -17.46 -26.92 6.50
CA PRO A 494 -17.21 -26.73 5.08
C PRO A 494 -17.71 -25.36 4.61
N ILE A 495 -16.94 -24.70 3.76
CA ILE A 495 -17.39 -23.54 2.98
C ILE A 495 -18.02 -24.09 1.70
N ARG A 496 -19.34 -23.94 1.55
CA ARG A 496 -20.12 -24.55 0.46
C ARG A 496 -20.45 -23.53 -0.62
N THR A 497 -20.62 -24.02 -1.84
CA THR A 497 -21.09 -23.24 -2.99
C THR A 497 -22.60 -23.40 -3.17
N TRP A 498 -23.22 -22.52 -3.96
CA TRP A 498 -24.66 -22.58 -4.24
C TRP A 498 -25.09 -23.92 -4.87
N SER A 499 -24.25 -24.51 -5.72
CA SER A 499 -24.51 -25.79 -6.37
C SER A 499 -24.55 -26.97 -5.38
N ASP A 500 -23.84 -26.87 -4.27
CA ASP A 500 -23.75 -27.95 -3.28
C ASP A 500 -25.01 -28.05 -2.40
N LEU A 501 -25.89 -27.06 -2.44
CA LEU A 501 -26.99 -26.91 -1.48
C LEU A 501 -28.18 -27.83 -1.76
N ALA A 502 -28.78 -28.37 -0.71
CA ALA A 502 -30.06 -29.06 -0.79
C ALA A 502 -31.20 -28.09 -1.10
N ALA A 503 -32.33 -28.59 -1.61
CA ALA A 503 -33.48 -27.76 -1.96
C ALA A 503 -34.01 -26.93 -0.77
N GLY A 504 -34.08 -27.52 0.43
CA GLY A 504 -34.52 -26.80 1.64
C GLY A 504 -33.55 -25.70 2.09
N GLU A 505 -32.24 -25.94 1.96
CA GLU A 505 -31.21 -24.93 2.25
C GLU A 505 -31.30 -23.75 1.27
N ARG A 506 -31.50 -24.03 -0.03
CA ARG A 506 -31.73 -22.99 -1.05
C ARG A 506 -32.96 -22.16 -0.72
N GLU A 507 -34.09 -22.79 -0.42
CA GLU A 507 -35.32 -22.08 -0.08
C GLU A 507 -35.17 -21.18 1.17
N ALA A 508 -34.38 -21.61 2.16
CA ALA A 508 -34.05 -20.80 3.31
C ALA A 508 -33.18 -19.59 2.95
N LEU A 509 -32.18 -19.77 2.09
CA LEU A 509 -31.32 -18.68 1.60
C LEU A 509 -32.07 -17.73 0.65
N ASP A 510 -33.04 -18.21 -0.12
CA ASP A 510 -33.90 -17.38 -0.96
C ASP A 510 -34.74 -16.43 -0.09
N ARG A 511 -35.29 -16.95 1.03
CA ARG A 511 -35.99 -16.14 2.03
C ARG A 511 -35.06 -15.13 2.70
N LEU A 512 -33.87 -15.56 3.12
CA LEU A 512 -32.85 -14.68 3.69
C LEU A 512 -32.49 -13.56 2.70
N PHE A 513 -32.25 -13.91 1.44
CA PHE A 513 -31.93 -12.96 0.40
C PHE A 513 -33.06 -11.95 0.22
N LYS A 514 -34.29 -12.42 0.04
CA LYS A 514 -35.45 -11.54 -0.19
C LYS A 514 -35.75 -10.60 0.97
N ASN A 515 -35.65 -11.09 2.20
CA ASN A 515 -36.12 -10.37 3.39
C ASN A 515 -35.02 -9.51 4.04
N GLU A 516 -33.76 -9.91 3.95
CA GLU A 516 -32.66 -9.29 4.69
C GLU A 516 -31.55 -8.75 3.79
N VAL A 517 -31.19 -9.45 2.70
CA VAL A 517 -30.04 -9.06 1.86
C VAL A 517 -30.44 -8.07 0.77
N ALA A 518 -31.40 -8.42 -0.09
CA ALA A 518 -31.83 -7.63 -1.25
C ALA A 518 -32.26 -6.20 -0.89
N PRO A 519 -32.98 -5.93 0.23
CA PRO A 519 -33.33 -4.56 0.62
C PRO A 519 -32.13 -3.66 0.91
N LEU A 520 -30.94 -4.24 1.14
CA LEU A 520 -29.70 -3.52 1.42
C LEU A 520 -28.80 -3.37 0.19
N LEU A 521 -29.14 -4.01 -0.93
CA LEU A 521 -28.34 -3.98 -2.16
C LEU A 521 -28.81 -2.87 -3.10
N THR A 522 -27.85 -2.08 -3.58
CA THR A 522 -28.09 -1.05 -4.61
C THR A 522 -27.11 -1.27 -5.76
N PRO A 523 -27.56 -1.69 -6.95
CA PRO A 523 -26.71 -1.74 -8.13
C PRO A 523 -26.26 -0.36 -8.58
N LYS A 524 -24.96 -0.20 -8.86
CA LYS A 524 -24.34 1.05 -9.29
C LYS A 524 -23.68 0.87 -10.66
N ALA A 525 -24.04 1.67 -11.67
CA ALA A 525 -23.43 1.55 -12.99
C ALA A 525 -21.94 1.96 -12.96
N LEU A 526 -21.05 1.16 -13.53
CA LEU A 526 -19.61 1.46 -13.64
C LEU A 526 -19.34 2.22 -14.95
N THR A 527 -19.75 3.49 -15.00
CA THR A 527 -19.62 4.33 -16.20
C THR A 527 -19.41 5.80 -15.82
N ARG A 528 -18.88 6.58 -16.78
CA ARG A 528 -18.77 8.05 -16.73
C ARG A 528 -19.62 8.73 -17.79
N ALA A 529 -20.65 8.05 -18.28
CA ALA A 529 -21.57 8.61 -19.26
C ALA A 529 -22.20 9.92 -18.71
N PRO A 530 -22.49 10.92 -19.56
CA PRO A 530 -23.16 12.14 -19.14
C PRO A 530 -24.44 11.84 -18.34
N GLY A 531 -24.56 12.44 -17.14
CA GLY A 531 -25.68 12.18 -16.22
C GLY A 531 -25.49 10.99 -15.27
N HIS A 532 -24.41 10.21 -15.40
CA HIS A 532 -24.07 9.10 -14.52
C HIS A 532 -22.68 9.30 -13.89
N PRO A 533 -22.58 9.71 -12.61
CA PRO A 533 -21.29 9.76 -11.93
C PRO A 533 -20.74 8.34 -11.75
N PHE A 534 -19.42 8.17 -11.91
CA PHE A 534 -18.78 6.93 -11.52
C PHE A 534 -19.00 6.72 -10.01
N PRO A 535 -19.45 5.54 -9.57
CA PRO A 535 -19.85 5.35 -8.18
C PRO A 535 -18.64 5.35 -7.27
N HIS A 536 -18.76 6.04 -6.14
CA HIS A 536 -17.82 5.89 -5.05
C HIS A 536 -17.92 4.48 -4.46
N LEU A 537 -16.81 3.75 -4.50
CA LEU A 537 -16.66 2.41 -3.91
C LEU A 537 -16.09 2.53 -2.49
N ALA A 538 -16.76 1.91 -1.52
CA ALA A 538 -16.37 1.99 -0.12
C ALA A 538 -15.07 1.22 0.16
N ASP A 539 -14.26 1.75 1.08
CA ASP A 539 -13.02 1.10 1.52
C ASP A 539 -13.27 -0.31 2.07
N ARG A 540 -12.51 -1.29 1.56
CA ARG A 540 -12.52 -2.71 1.93
C ARG A 540 -13.89 -3.38 1.88
N ARG A 541 -14.84 -2.81 1.14
CA ARG A 541 -16.15 -3.38 0.88
C ARG A 541 -16.03 -4.45 -0.19
N LEU A 542 -16.35 -5.70 0.15
CA LEU A 542 -16.45 -6.76 -0.84
C LEU A 542 -17.61 -6.44 -1.80
N SER A 543 -17.33 -6.53 -3.09
CA SER A 543 -18.20 -6.06 -4.16
C SER A 543 -18.21 -7.04 -5.33
N LEU A 544 -19.28 -7.00 -6.13
CA LEU A 544 -19.41 -7.78 -7.37
C LEU A 544 -19.36 -6.83 -8.57
N ALA A 545 -18.41 -7.07 -9.48
CA ALA A 545 -18.38 -6.43 -10.80
C ALA A 545 -19.23 -7.27 -11.76
N VAL A 546 -20.38 -6.74 -12.15
CA VAL A 546 -21.41 -7.42 -12.96
C VAL A 546 -21.32 -6.98 -14.41
N VAL A 547 -21.28 -7.95 -15.31
CA VAL A 547 -21.28 -7.76 -16.76
C VAL A 547 -22.70 -7.91 -17.27
N LEU A 548 -23.24 -6.86 -17.88
CA LEU A 548 -24.65 -6.75 -18.26
C LEU A 548 -24.83 -6.47 -19.74
N ARG A 549 -25.98 -6.86 -20.27
CA ARG A 549 -26.47 -6.46 -21.58
C ARG A 549 -27.97 -6.18 -21.52
N ASP A 550 -28.44 -5.11 -22.15
CA ASP A 550 -29.89 -4.78 -22.16
C ASP A 550 -30.69 -5.67 -23.12
N LYS A 551 -30.06 -6.19 -24.19
CA LYS A 551 -30.65 -7.06 -25.22
C LYS A 551 -29.56 -7.96 -25.79
N PRO A 552 -29.83 -9.18 -26.30
CA PRO A 552 -28.79 -10.12 -26.76
C PRO A 552 -27.75 -9.55 -27.75
N GLU A 553 -28.12 -8.60 -28.60
CA GLU A 553 -27.24 -7.98 -29.61
C GLU A 553 -26.70 -6.59 -29.17
N GLY A 554 -27.04 -6.15 -27.96
CA GLY A 554 -26.68 -4.83 -27.43
C GLY A 554 -25.24 -4.73 -26.90
N PRO A 555 -24.77 -3.49 -26.64
CA PRO A 555 -23.47 -3.28 -26.04
C PRO A 555 -23.42 -3.83 -24.61
N VAL A 556 -22.26 -4.38 -24.25
CA VAL A 556 -21.97 -4.79 -22.88
C VAL A 556 -21.71 -3.55 -22.04
N HIS A 557 -22.28 -3.51 -20.84
CA HIS A 557 -22.00 -2.49 -19.84
C HIS A 557 -21.79 -3.14 -18.47
N TYR A 558 -21.25 -2.38 -17.52
CA TYR A 558 -20.81 -2.90 -16.24
C TYR A 558 -21.56 -2.24 -15.09
N ALA A 559 -21.81 -3.01 -14.04
CA ALA A 559 -22.35 -2.52 -12.78
C ALA A 559 -21.55 -3.07 -11.59
N CYS A 560 -21.69 -2.43 -10.44
CA CYS A 560 -21.13 -2.85 -9.17
C CYS A 560 -22.27 -3.09 -8.18
N VAL A 561 -22.18 -4.17 -7.42
CA VAL A 561 -23.06 -4.46 -6.27
C VAL A 561 -22.19 -4.67 -5.04
N GLU A 562 -22.27 -3.75 -4.08
CA GLU A 562 -21.52 -3.83 -2.81
C GLU A 562 -22.27 -4.70 -1.80
N LEU A 563 -21.57 -5.62 -1.12
CA LEU A 563 -22.18 -6.47 -0.10
C LEU A 563 -22.42 -5.70 1.22
N PRO A 564 -23.58 -5.88 1.88
CA PRO A 564 -23.93 -5.10 3.07
C PRO A 564 -23.01 -5.38 4.26
N ALA A 565 -22.54 -4.30 4.91
CA ALA A 565 -21.65 -4.38 6.09
C ALA A 565 -22.30 -4.94 7.34
N SER A 566 -23.61 -4.71 7.46
CA SER A 566 -24.41 -5.02 8.62
C SER A 566 -24.66 -6.52 8.77
N LEU A 567 -24.40 -7.31 7.72
CA LEU A 567 -24.61 -8.75 7.72
C LEU A 567 -23.27 -9.50 7.86
N PRO A 568 -23.26 -10.67 8.54
CA PRO A 568 -22.08 -11.52 8.55
C PRO A 568 -21.76 -11.98 7.13
N ARG A 569 -20.46 -12.11 6.81
CA ARG A 569 -20.06 -12.54 5.47
C ARG A 569 -20.37 -14.01 5.23
N PHE A 570 -20.34 -14.84 6.27
CA PHE A 570 -20.64 -16.26 6.16
C PHE A 570 -22.00 -16.57 6.80
N ALA A 571 -22.99 -16.91 5.98
CA ALA A 571 -24.29 -17.39 6.43
C ALA A 571 -24.17 -18.83 6.93
N ALA A 572 -24.82 -19.14 8.05
CA ALA A 572 -24.80 -20.48 8.63
C ALA A 572 -25.74 -21.42 7.87
N LEU A 573 -25.31 -22.67 7.70
CA LEU A 573 -26.11 -23.78 7.17
C LEU A 573 -26.28 -24.86 8.24
N GLU A 574 -27.10 -25.88 7.98
CA GLU A 574 -27.18 -27.06 8.85
C GLU A 574 -25.81 -27.72 9.04
N ARG A 575 -25.03 -27.77 7.94
CA ARG A 575 -23.62 -28.20 7.96
C ARG A 575 -22.77 -27.24 7.16
N GLY A 576 -21.92 -26.50 7.87
CA GLY A 576 -20.98 -25.54 7.29
C GLY A 576 -21.57 -24.15 7.10
N VAL A 577 -21.02 -23.44 6.12
CA VAL A 577 -21.34 -22.03 5.83
C VAL A 577 -21.37 -21.79 4.33
N ILE A 578 -22.06 -20.74 3.90
CA ILE A 578 -21.97 -20.20 2.54
C ILE A 578 -21.57 -18.73 2.58
N PRO A 579 -20.62 -18.28 1.73
CA PRO A 579 -20.28 -16.87 1.62
C PRO A 579 -21.47 -16.05 1.07
N LEU A 580 -21.66 -14.84 1.59
CA LEU A 580 -22.76 -13.95 1.21
C LEU A 580 -22.68 -13.56 -0.27
N GLU A 581 -21.47 -13.38 -0.80
CA GLU A 581 -21.23 -13.17 -2.23
C GLU A 581 -21.84 -14.28 -3.10
N ALA A 582 -21.79 -15.54 -2.68
CA ALA A 582 -22.37 -16.66 -3.42
C ALA A 582 -23.90 -16.61 -3.41
N VAL A 583 -24.50 -16.20 -2.30
CA VAL A 583 -25.96 -16.00 -2.20
C VAL A 583 -26.42 -14.86 -3.12
N VAL A 584 -25.68 -13.75 -3.15
CA VAL A 584 -25.98 -12.60 -4.03
C VAL A 584 -25.79 -12.96 -5.50
N LEU A 585 -24.71 -13.68 -5.84
CA LEU A 585 -24.45 -14.16 -7.21
C LEU A 585 -25.60 -15.03 -7.73
N ALA A 586 -26.11 -15.96 -6.93
CA ALA A 586 -27.24 -16.83 -7.32
C ALA A 586 -28.53 -16.05 -7.60
N HIS A 587 -28.69 -14.87 -7.00
CA HIS A 587 -29.88 -14.03 -7.12
C HIS A 587 -29.68 -12.80 -7.98
N LEU A 588 -28.51 -12.64 -8.60
CA LEU A 588 -28.15 -11.44 -9.35
C LEU A 588 -29.18 -11.03 -10.43
N PRO A 589 -29.81 -11.97 -11.17
CA PRO A 589 -30.86 -11.61 -12.13
C PRO A 589 -32.06 -10.87 -11.53
N THR A 590 -32.35 -11.08 -10.24
CA THR A 590 -33.45 -10.39 -9.54
C THR A 590 -33.17 -8.90 -9.31
N LEU A 591 -31.89 -8.51 -9.27
CA LEU A 591 -31.47 -7.11 -9.11
C LEU A 591 -31.45 -6.34 -10.44
N PHE A 592 -31.50 -7.04 -11.58
CA PHE A 592 -31.41 -6.45 -12.91
C PHE A 592 -32.59 -6.88 -13.81
N PRO A 593 -33.84 -6.51 -13.44
CA PRO A 593 -35.01 -6.90 -14.22
C PRO A 593 -34.93 -6.37 -15.66
N GLY A 594 -35.19 -7.24 -16.63
CA GLY A 594 -35.17 -6.89 -18.06
C GLY A 594 -33.77 -6.74 -18.67
N ARG A 595 -32.71 -7.12 -17.94
CA ARG A 595 -31.34 -7.18 -18.45
C ARG A 595 -30.79 -8.60 -18.35
N GLU A 596 -29.87 -8.91 -19.25
CA GLU A 596 -29.12 -10.16 -19.24
C GLU A 596 -27.85 -9.98 -18.40
N VAL A 597 -27.69 -10.81 -17.36
CA VAL A 597 -26.46 -10.92 -16.58
C VAL A 597 -25.58 -11.94 -17.29
N LEU A 598 -24.45 -11.49 -17.83
CA LEU A 598 -23.51 -12.34 -18.56
C LEU A 598 -22.53 -13.02 -17.62
N ASP A 599 -21.99 -12.26 -16.67
CA ASP A 599 -20.97 -12.71 -15.72
C ASP A 599 -20.93 -11.78 -14.49
N ALA A 600 -20.34 -12.26 -13.41
CA ALA A 600 -20.05 -11.44 -12.24
C ALA A 600 -18.81 -11.94 -11.49
N TYR A 601 -18.00 -11.00 -11.02
CA TYR A 601 -16.71 -11.30 -10.39
C TYR A 601 -16.55 -10.55 -9.08
N THR A 602 -16.03 -11.21 -8.05
CA THR A 602 -15.76 -10.56 -6.76
C THR A 602 -14.56 -9.63 -6.86
N PHE A 603 -14.62 -8.50 -6.17
CA PHE A 603 -13.50 -7.58 -6.02
C PHE A 603 -13.63 -6.70 -4.78
N ARG A 604 -12.53 -6.08 -4.38
CA ARG A 604 -12.45 -5.17 -3.24
C ARG A 604 -11.40 -4.10 -3.51
N VAL A 605 -11.64 -2.89 -3.02
CA VAL A 605 -10.67 -1.79 -3.07
C VAL A 605 -10.15 -1.46 -1.67
N THR A 606 -8.91 -1.03 -1.56
CA THR A 606 -8.34 -0.46 -0.34
C THR A 606 -7.94 0.99 -0.60
N ARG A 607 -8.36 1.91 0.26
CA ARG A 607 -8.11 3.35 0.13
C ARG A 607 -7.04 3.84 1.09
N SER A 608 -6.36 4.92 0.71
CA SER A 608 -5.39 5.59 1.59
C SER A 608 -6.10 6.06 2.87
N GLY A 609 -5.52 5.73 4.01
CA GLY A 609 -5.99 6.16 5.34
C GLY A 609 -5.12 7.24 5.95
N ASP A 610 -4.28 7.91 5.15
CA ASP A 610 -3.42 8.98 5.63
C ASP A 610 -4.27 10.21 5.98
N ILE A 611 -4.15 10.67 7.23
CA ILE A 611 -4.91 11.79 7.79
C ILE A 611 -3.95 12.97 7.93
N GLN A 612 -4.26 14.09 7.26
CA GLN A 612 -3.49 15.32 7.33
C GLN A 612 -4.31 16.33 8.13
N LEU A 613 -4.03 16.43 9.43
CA LEU A 613 -4.74 17.37 10.30
C LEU A 613 -4.29 18.80 9.99
N ASP A 614 -5.23 19.65 9.57
CA ASP A 614 -5.04 21.10 9.62
C ASP A 614 -5.21 21.57 11.08
N GLU A 615 -4.13 21.45 11.85
CA GLU A 615 -4.11 21.82 13.27
C GLU A 615 -4.23 23.35 13.48
N LEU A 616 -4.02 24.15 12.43
CA LEU A 616 -4.02 25.62 12.50
C LEU A 616 -5.37 26.23 12.07
N GLY A 617 -6.13 25.53 11.22
CA GLY A 617 -7.43 25.99 10.70
C GLY A 617 -8.65 25.67 11.57
N ALA A 618 -8.55 24.70 12.50
CA ALA A 618 -9.70 24.25 13.30
C ALA A 618 -9.82 24.95 14.67
N ALA A 619 -11.06 25.23 15.11
CA ALA A 619 -11.33 25.85 16.41
C ALA A 619 -11.02 24.94 17.61
N SER A 620 -11.02 23.62 17.42
CA SER A 620 -10.58 22.64 18.40
C SER A 620 -9.92 21.43 17.74
N PHE A 621 -8.98 20.81 18.46
CA PHE A 621 -8.28 19.62 18.00
C PHE A 621 -9.23 18.43 17.73
N ALA A 622 -10.24 18.24 18.59
CA ALA A 622 -11.25 17.20 18.40
C ALA A 622 -12.09 17.42 17.12
N GLN A 623 -12.41 18.67 16.77
CA GLN A 623 -13.11 18.99 15.53
C GLN A 623 -12.25 18.71 14.30
N ALA A 624 -10.96 19.06 14.30
CA ALA A 624 -10.05 18.73 13.22
C ALA A 624 -9.99 17.22 12.96
N VAL A 625 -9.90 16.42 14.02
CA VAL A 625 -9.93 14.95 13.94
C VAL A 625 -11.27 14.46 13.37
N ALA A 626 -12.40 15.00 13.84
CA ALA A 626 -13.72 14.62 13.33
C ALA A 626 -13.92 14.97 11.85
N GLU A 627 -13.37 16.09 11.38
CA GLU A 627 -13.39 16.47 9.95
C GLU A 627 -12.58 15.50 9.09
N GLU A 628 -11.38 15.14 9.51
CA GLU A 628 -10.54 14.19 8.79
C GLU A 628 -11.13 12.77 8.78
N VAL A 629 -11.72 12.32 9.89
CA VAL A 629 -12.43 11.03 9.96
C VAL A 629 -13.58 10.99 8.95
N ARG A 630 -14.29 12.10 8.75
CA ARG A 630 -15.35 12.22 7.73
C ARG A 630 -14.81 12.23 6.29
N ARG A 631 -13.59 12.71 6.07
CA ARG A 631 -12.92 12.72 4.76
C ARG A 631 -12.29 11.38 4.40
N ARG A 632 -11.84 10.59 5.38
CA ARG A 632 -11.11 9.32 5.17
C ARG A 632 -11.74 8.34 4.17
N PRO A 633 -13.07 8.14 4.12
CA PRO A 633 -13.68 7.25 3.12
C PRO A 633 -13.36 7.63 1.67
N TRP A 634 -13.04 8.91 1.42
CA TRP A 634 -12.76 9.49 0.12
C TRP A 634 -11.26 9.56 -0.23
N GLY A 635 -10.41 8.82 0.49
CA GLY A 635 -8.99 8.73 0.13
C GLY A 635 -8.78 7.96 -1.20
N PRO A 636 -7.68 8.23 -1.93
CA PRO A 636 -7.40 7.58 -3.20
C PRO A 636 -7.23 6.07 -3.04
N VAL A 637 -7.62 5.30 -4.05
CA VAL A 637 -7.43 3.85 -4.09
C VAL A 637 -5.95 3.50 -4.19
N VAL A 638 -5.46 2.65 -3.29
CA VAL A 638 -4.05 2.22 -3.21
C VAL A 638 -3.84 0.76 -3.58
N ARG A 639 -4.89 -0.08 -3.52
CA ARG A 639 -4.88 -1.50 -3.87
C ARG A 639 -6.24 -1.97 -4.38
N ILE A 640 -6.24 -2.87 -5.36
CA ILE A 640 -7.42 -3.59 -5.84
C ILE A 640 -7.17 -5.09 -5.68
N GLU A 641 -8.09 -5.78 -5.04
CA GLU A 641 -8.12 -7.25 -4.98
C GLU A 641 -9.26 -7.73 -5.88
N VAL A 642 -8.99 -8.69 -6.74
CA VAL A 642 -9.96 -9.21 -7.72
C VAL A 642 -9.98 -10.73 -7.69
N ASP A 643 -11.10 -11.30 -8.09
CA ASP A 643 -11.19 -12.72 -8.45
C ASP A 643 -10.21 -13.04 -9.59
N ARG A 644 -9.45 -14.14 -9.47
CA ARG A 644 -8.55 -14.63 -10.52
C ARG A 644 -9.29 -14.99 -11.82
N ALA A 645 -10.57 -15.36 -11.77
CA ALA A 645 -11.37 -15.59 -12.96
C ALA A 645 -11.74 -14.29 -13.70
N MET A 646 -11.61 -13.11 -13.05
CA MET A 646 -11.98 -11.83 -13.66
C MET A 646 -11.17 -11.58 -14.95
N PRO A 647 -11.80 -11.32 -16.11
CA PRO A 647 -11.08 -11.08 -17.36
C PRO A 647 -10.14 -9.87 -17.30
N PRO A 648 -8.95 -9.92 -17.95
CA PRO A 648 -7.99 -8.82 -17.96
C PRO A 648 -8.60 -7.47 -18.36
N ALA A 649 -9.46 -7.45 -19.39
CA ALA A 649 -10.13 -6.24 -19.84
C ALA A 649 -11.00 -5.58 -18.76
N LEU A 650 -11.65 -6.37 -17.90
CA LEU A 650 -12.45 -5.85 -16.79
C LEU A 650 -11.56 -5.34 -15.65
N ARG A 651 -10.44 -6.01 -15.36
CA ARG A 651 -9.44 -5.53 -14.39
C ARG A 651 -8.86 -4.18 -14.82
N GLU A 652 -8.49 -4.06 -16.08
CA GLU A 652 -7.98 -2.81 -16.67
C GLU A 652 -9.03 -1.71 -16.65
N LEU A 653 -10.30 -2.02 -16.92
CA LEU A 653 -11.39 -1.08 -16.78
C LEU A 653 -11.50 -0.58 -15.34
N LEU A 654 -11.59 -1.48 -14.35
CA LEU A 654 -11.68 -1.09 -12.93
C LEU A 654 -10.49 -0.23 -12.51
N GLN A 655 -9.27 -0.66 -12.84
CA GLN A 655 -8.06 0.10 -12.53
C GLN A 655 -8.08 1.48 -13.17
N ARG A 656 -8.44 1.57 -14.45
CA ARG A 656 -8.53 2.85 -15.18
C ARG A 656 -9.56 3.76 -14.53
N GLU A 657 -10.78 3.27 -14.33
CA GLU A 657 -11.86 4.09 -13.79
C GLU A 657 -11.57 4.57 -12.35
N LEU A 658 -10.99 3.71 -11.49
CA LEU A 658 -10.62 4.07 -10.12
C LEU A 658 -9.41 5.02 -10.06
N ARG A 659 -8.53 4.97 -11.06
CA ARG A 659 -7.42 5.93 -11.19
C ARG A 659 -7.92 7.35 -11.44
N PHE A 660 -9.07 7.51 -12.10
CA PHE A 660 -9.62 8.81 -12.46
C PHE A 660 -10.80 9.23 -11.55
N GLU A 661 -11.13 8.46 -10.50
CA GLU A 661 -12.28 8.71 -9.61
C GLU A 661 -12.20 10.11 -8.97
N GLU A 662 -10.98 10.59 -8.74
CA GLU A 662 -10.70 11.90 -8.14
C GLU A 662 -10.05 12.82 -9.19
N SER A 663 -10.72 13.92 -9.56
CA SER A 663 -10.18 14.92 -10.49
C SER A 663 -9.09 15.80 -9.89
N ASP A 664 -9.02 15.84 -8.56
CA ASP A 664 -8.24 16.81 -7.79
C ASP A 664 -6.97 16.21 -7.17
N LEU A 665 -6.91 14.88 -7.01
CA LEU A 665 -5.75 14.14 -6.53
C LEU A 665 -5.20 13.23 -7.63
N GLN A 666 -3.91 13.33 -7.94
CA GLN A 666 -3.28 12.46 -8.92
C GLN A 666 -3.13 11.05 -8.34
N SER A 667 -4.08 10.16 -8.65
CA SER A 667 -3.99 8.76 -8.23
C SER A 667 -2.73 8.10 -8.79
N ALA A 668 -1.92 7.55 -7.89
CA ALA A 668 -0.74 6.75 -8.21
C ALA A 668 -1.06 5.26 -8.45
N LEU A 669 -2.34 4.92 -8.65
CA LEU A 669 -2.78 3.56 -8.92
C LEU A 669 -2.22 3.07 -10.27
N GLY A 670 -1.49 1.96 -10.23
CA GLY A 670 -0.82 1.34 -11.36
C GLY A 670 -1.00 -0.19 -11.38
N PRO A 671 -0.48 -0.87 -12.42
CA PRO A 671 -0.66 -2.31 -12.58
C PRO A 671 -0.10 -3.17 -11.44
N SER A 672 0.86 -2.64 -10.66
CA SER A 672 1.44 -3.29 -9.47
C SER A 672 0.49 -3.34 -8.26
N ASP A 673 -0.69 -2.71 -8.37
CA ASP A 673 -1.63 -2.56 -7.27
C ASP A 673 -2.83 -3.49 -7.38
N VAL A 674 -2.87 -4.33 -8.42
CA VAL A 674 -3.94 -5.29 -8.68
C VAL A 674 -3.47 -6.68 -8.25
N TYR A 675 -4.20 -7.30 -7.32
CA TYR A 675 -3.89 -8.60 -6.73
C TYR A 675 -5.04 -9.55 -7.03
N ALA A 676 -4.74 -10.70 -7.65
CA ALA A 676 -5.73 -11.71 -7.97
C ALA A 676 -5.78 -12.77 -6.85
N ALA A 677 -6.94 -12.98 -6.26
CA ALA A 677 -7.20 -14.03 -5.27
C ALA A 677 -7.60 -15.34 -5.98
N GLN A 678 -7.06 -16.47 -5.52
CA GLN A 678 -7.33 -17.78 -6.14
C GLN A 678 -8.75 -18.30 -5.91
N GLU A 679 -9.29 -18.15 -4.69
CA GLU A 679 -10.59 -18.73 -4.31
C GLU A 679 -11.53 -17.69 -3.70
N LEU A 680 -11.14 -17.07 -2.58
CA LEU A 680 -11.95 -16.05 -1.90
C LEU A 680 -11.18 -14.74 -1.84
N VAL A 681 -11.78 -13.67 -2.37
CA VAL A 681 -11.31 -12.30 -2.14
C VAL A 681 -11.52 -11.95 -0.67
N ASP A 682 -10.58 -11.24 -0.04
CA ASP A 682 -10.63 -10.86 1.38
C ASP A 682 -10.59 -12.05 2.36
N LEU A 683 -9.42 -12.62 2.64
CA LEU A 683 -9.29 -13.64 3.68
C LEU A 683 -9.40 -13.08 5.12
N GLY A 684 -9.58 -11.77 5.30
CA GLY A 684 -9.81 -11.14 6.60
C GLY A 684 -11.07 -11.65 7.29
N ALA A 685 -12.08 -12.04 6.53
CA ALA A 685 -13.32 -12.56 7.07
C ALA A 685 -13.20 -13.97 7.69
N LEU A 686 -12.09 -14.69 7.47
CA LEU A 686 -11.86 -16.01 8.08
C LEU A 686 -11.87 -15.98 9.61
N GLY A 687 -11.70 -14.82 10.23
CA GLY A 687 -11.91 -14.63 11.67
C GLY A 687 -13.33 -15.01 12.13
N GLN A 688 -14.36 -14.79 11.29
CA GLN A 688 -15.74 -15.22 11.56
C GLN A 688 -15.85 -16.75 11.56
N LEU A 689 -15.08 -17.44 10.72
CA LEU A 689 -15.05 -18.91 10.67
C LEU A 689 -14.32 -19.48 11.87
N ALA A 690 -13.17 -18.89 12.22
CA ALA A 690 -12.40 -19.33 13.39
C ALA A 690 -13.23 -19.29 14.68
N ALA A 691 -14.11 -18.30 14.86
CA ALA A 691 -15.01 -18.19 16.00
C ALA A 691 -16.11 -19.28 16.04
N ARG A 692 -16.37 -19.96 14.92
CA ARG A 692 -17.34 -21.07 14.80
C ARG A 692 -16.70 -22.44 14.88
N VAL A 693 -15.37 -22.52 14.84
CA VAL A 693 -14.65 -23.79 15.04
C VAL A 693 -14.88 -24.26 16.48
N ARG A 694 -15.03 -25.58 16.66
CA ARG A 694 -15.26 -26.17 17.98
C ARG A 694 -14.08 -25.86 18.93
N PRO A 695 -14.33 -25.61 20.23
CA PRO A 695 -13.27 -25.22 21.18
C PRO A 695 -12.13 -26.23 21.35
N ASP A 696 -12.36 -27.53 21.11
CA ASP A 696 -11.34 -28.59 21.16
C ASP A 696 -10.28 -28.48 20.05
N LEU A 697 -10.57 -27.69 18.99
CA LEU A 697 -9.68 -27.44 17.86
C LEU A 697 -9.01 -26.05 17.94
N ASP A 698 -9.04 -25.45 19.13
CA ASP A 698 -8.36 -24.20 19.47
C ASP A 698 -7.30 -24.42 20.56
N TYR A 699 -6.53 -23.38 20.88
CA TYR A 699 -5.64 -23.38 22.03
C TYR A 699 -6.43 -23.66 23.32
N PRO A 700 -5.89 -24.49 24.23
CA PRO A 700 -6.55 -24.78 25.49
C PRO A 700 -6.80 -23.48 26.28
N PRO A 701 -7.94 -23.34 26.98
CA PRO A 701 -8.18 -22.21 27.87
C PRO A 701 -7.01 -22.05 28.85
N PHE A 702 -6.60 -20.80 29.07
CA PHE A 702 -5.56 -20.44 30.02
C PHE A 702 -6.22 -19.76 31.22
N VAL A 703 -5.84 -20.16 32.44
CA VAL A 703 -6.36 -19.57 33.69
C VAL A 703 -5.35 -18.55 34.18
N ALA A 704 -5.76 -17.29 34.22
CA ALA A 704 -4.91 -16.21 34.70
C ALA A 704 -4.83 -16.18 36.24
N GLU A 705 -3.66 -15.85 36.77
CA GLU A 705 -3.38 -15.81 38.20
C GLU A 705 -3.78 -14.46 38.82
N ASP A 706 -4.11 -14.43 40.11
CA ASP A 706 -4.23 -13.19 40.88
C ASP A 706 -2.90 -12.93 41.62
N PRO A 707 -2.10 -11.94 41.20
CA PRO A 707 -0.84 -11.63 41.86
C PRO A 707 -1.04 -10.87 43.18
N PHE A 708 -2.25 -10.38 43.47
CA PHE A 708 -2.61 -9.81 44.76
C PHE A 708 -3.16 -10.89 45.70
N ALA A 709 -2.81 -10.82 46.98
CA ALA A 709 -3.46 -11.65 47.98
C ALA A 709 -4.93 -11.22 48.14
N GLY A 710 -5.88 -12.06 47.71
CA GLY A 710 -7.31 -11.73 47.64
C GLY A 710 -7.99 -11.28 48.95
N CYS A 711 -7.36 -11.50 50.11
CA CYS A 711 -7.89 -11.09 51.41
C CYS A 711 -7.48 -9.67 51.86
N ARG A 712 -6.65 -8.95 51.09
CA ARG A 712 -6.19 -7.59 51.41
C ARG A 712 -6.48 -6.65 50.26
N SER A 713 -6.70 -5.37 50.56
CA SER A 713 -6.81 -4.33 49.53
C SER A 713 -5.49 -4.20 48.75
N VAL A 714 -5.57 -3.66 47.54
CA VAL A 714 -4.39 -3.40 46.70
C VAL A 714 -3.44 -2.43 47.38
N VAL A 715 -3.96 -1.34 47.95
CA VAL A 715 -3.16 -0.30 48.63
C VAL A 715 -2.41 -0.84 49.85
N GLU A 716 -3.01 -1.73 50.65
CA GLU A 716 -2.34 -2.38 51.79
C GLU A 716 -1.16 -3.27 51.40
N GLN A 717 -1.20 -3.80 50.18
CA GLN A 717 -0.12 -4.64 49.64
C GLN A 717 1.00 -3.77 49.06
N LEU A 718 0.64 -2.71 48.32
CA LEU A 718 1.60 -1.74 47.78
C LEU A 718 2.33 -0.96 48.87
N ASP A 719 1.73 -0.80 50.04
CA ASP A 719 2.40 -0.24 51.22
C ASP A 719 3.59 -1.08 51.72
N ARG A 720 3.67 -2.36 51.31
CA ARG A 720 4.71 -3.32 51.76
C ARG A 720 5.75 -3.60 50.69
N CYS A 721 5.32 -3.80 49.46
CA CYS A 721 6.21 -4.12 48.34
C CYS A 721 5.57 -3.75 47.00
N GLU A 722 6.42 -3.57 46.00
CA GLU A 722 5.99 -3.41 44.61
C GLU A 722 5.41 -4.71 44.06
N VAL A 723 4.51 -4.61 43.08
CA VAL A 723 3.90 -5.77 42.42
C VAL A 723 4.08 -5.64 40.92
N LEU A 724 4.87 -6.55 40.33
CA LEU A 724 5.03 -6.68 38.89
C LEU A 724 3.99 -7.65 38.34
N VAL A 725 3.24 -7.23 37.33
CA VAL A 725 2.25 -8.04 36.63
C VAL A 725 2.65 -8.33 35.19
N HIS A 726 2.26 -9.50 34.69
CA HIS A 726 2.48 -9.97 33.33
C HIS A 726 1.16 -10.49 32.74
N HIS A 727 0.39 -9.62 32.10
CA HIS A 727 -0.81 -10.03 31.35
C HIS A 727 -0.40 -10.82 30.10
N PRO A 728 -1.21 -11.76 29.58
CA PRO A 728 -2.47 -12.27 30.14
C PRO A 728 -2.27 -13.32 31.24
N TYR A 729 -1.03 -13.59 31.66
CA TYR A 729 -0.71 -14.62 32.67
C TYR A 729 -1.28 -14.25 34.04
N ASP A 730 -1.25 -12.96 34.38
CA ASP A 730 -1.96 -12.39 35.51
C ASP A 730 -3.31 -11.82 35.05
N ALA A 731 -4.35 -11.92 35.87
CA ALA A 731 -5.69 -11.49 35.52
C ALA A 731 -5.82 -9.96 35.53
N PHE A 732 -6.21 -9.35 34.40
CA PHE A 732 -6.42 -7.90 34.31
C PHE A 732 -7.52 -7.40 35.27
N THR A 733 -8.59 -8.20 35.43
CA THR A 733 -9.72 -7.91 36.33
C THR A 733 -9.29 -7.93 37.80
N ALA A 734 -8.39 -8.84 38.20
CA ALA A 734 -7.89 -8.95 39.56
C ALA A 734 -6.75 -7.95 39.88
N THR A 735 -6.19 -7.30 38.85
CA THR A 735 -5.05 -6.39 38.98
C THR A 735 -5.44 -4.94 38.73
N PHE A 736 -5.32 -4.44 37.50
CA PHE A 736 -5.53 -3.02 37.20
C PHE A 736 -6.98 -2.58 37.39
N GLU A 737 -7.95 -3.39 36.96
CA GLU A 737 -9.37 -3.06 37.15
C GLU A 737 -9.73 -3.00 38.63
N ARG A 738 -9.24 -3.98 39.41
CA ARG A 738 -9.38 -4.01 40.86
C ARG A 738 -8.75 -2.78 41.53
N PHE A 739 -7.54 -2.39 41.13
CA PHE A 739 -6.86 -1.20 41.64
C PHE A 739 -7.70 0.07 41.47
N ILE A 740 -8.25 0.30 40.28
CA ILE A 740 -9.09 1.49 40.01
C ILE A 740 -10.46 1.38 40.70
N THR A 741 -11.05 0.19 40.75
CA THR A 741 -12.35 -0.04 41.40
C THR A 741 -12.25 0.19 42.91
N GLU A 742 -11.25 -0.40 43.58
CA GLU A 742 -11.02 -0.18 45.02
C GLU A 742 -10.73 1.30 45.30
N ALA A 743 -9.93 1.98 44.46
CA ALA A 743 -9.66 3.41 44.61
C ALA A 743 -10.91 4.29 44.42
N ALA A 744 -11.78 3.94 43.48
CA ALA A 744 -13.03 4.66 43.26
C ALA A 744 -14.01 4.49 44.43
N ASP A 745 -13.93 3.35 45.13
CA ASP A 745 -14.81 3.00 46.22
C ASP A 745 -14.30 3.43 47.61
N ASP A 746 -13.03 3.86 47.72
CA ASP A 746 -12.38 4.30 48.96
C ASP A 746 -12.66 5.79 49.29
N PRO A 747 -13.27 6.11 50.44
CA PRO A 747 -13.58 7.50 50.83
C PRO A 747 -12.34 8.36 51.14
N ASP A 748 -11.17 7.76 51.38
CA ASP A 748 -9.93 8.48 51.63
C ASP A 748 -9.20 8.86 50.33
N VAL A 749 -9.67 8.41 49.16
CA VAL A 749 -9.08 8.78 47.87
C VAL A 749 -9.49 10.20 47.50
N LEU A 750 -8.48 11.04 47.26
CA LEU A 750 -8.62 12.46 46.97
C LEU A 750 -8.59 12.73 45.46
N ALA A 751 -7.78 11.98 44.71
CA ALA A 751 -7.65 12.17 43.27
C ALA A 751 -7.26 10.87 42.54
N ILE A 752 -7.73 10.75 41.30
CA ILE A 752 -7.36 9.67 40.37
C ILE A 752 -6.95 10.31 39.04
N LYS A 753 -5.70 10.08 38.61
CA LYS A 753 -5.18 10.53 37.32
C LYS A 753 -4.77 9.34 36.47
N LEU A 754 -5.21 9.25 35.22
CA LEU A 754 -4.81 8.15 34.34
C LEU A 754 -4.84 8.49 32.86
N THR A 755 -4.08 7.75 32.07
CA THR A 755 -4.13 7.80 30.60
C THR A 755 -5.04 6.70 30.07
N LEU A 756 -6.18 7.07 29.47
CA LEU A 756 -7.10 6.14 28.81
C LEU A 756 -6.84 6.13 27.30
N TYR A 757 -6.17 5.07 26.85
CA TYR A 757 -6.03 4.76 25.44
C TYR A 757 -6.99 3.61 25.10
N ARG A 758 -8.04 3.89 24.33
CA ARG A 758 -9.03 2.91 23.82
C ARG A 758 -9.81 2.15 24.91
N PRO A 759 -10.75 2.81 25.63
CA PRO A 759 -11.59 2.13 26.62
C PRO A 759 -12.47 1.01 26.03
N GLY A 760 -12.69 0.97 24.70
CA GLY A 760 -13.47 -0.07 24.02
C GLY A 760 -14.98 0.18 24.15
N GLY A 761 -15.76 -0.91 24.22
CA GLY A 761 -17.19 -0.88 24.54
C GLY A 761 -17.47 -0.42 25.98
N PRO A 762 -18.57 -0.83 26.63
CA PRO A 762 -18.83 -0.49 28.04
C PRO A 762 -17.62 -0.88 28.91
N SER A 763 -16.94 0.11 29.51
CA SER A 763 -15.71 -0.11 30.27
C SER A 763 -15.96 -0.04 31.78
N PRO A 764 -15.70 -1.12 32.54
CA PRO A 764 -15.79 -1.10 34.01
C PRO A 764 -14.93 -0.01 34.64
N ILE A 765 -13.76 0.28 34.04
CA ILE A 765 -12.88 1.37 34.48
C ILE A 765 -13.56 2.72 34.30
N GLY A 766 -14.18 2.97 33.15
CA GLY A 766 -14.94 4.21 32.91
C GLY A 766 -16.04 4.42 33.95
N GLU A 767 -16.76 3.36 34.30
CA GLU A 767 -17.80 3.42 35.32
C GLU A 767 -17.24 3.64 36.74
N ALA A 768 -16.12 3.01 37.09
CA ALA A 768 -15.43 3.28 38.35
C ALA A 768 -15.01 4.76 38.48
N LEU A 769 -14.48 5.35 37.40
CA LEU A 769 -14.10 6.76 37.39
C LEU A 769 -15.30 7.70 37.57
N ARG A 770 -16.46 7.38 36.96
CA ARG A 770 -17.69 8.15 37.17
C ARG A 770 -18.15 8.08 38.63
N ARG A 771 -18.08 6.90 39.27
CA ARG A 771 -18.39 6.76 40.70
C ARG A 771 -17.45 7.58 41.58
N ALA A 772 -16.16 7.57 41.28
CA ALA A 772 -15.17 8.36 42.02
C ALA A 772 -15.46 9.87 41.92
N ALA A 773 -15.72 10.36 40.71
CA ALA A 773 -16.06 11.77 40.46
C ALA A 773 -17.37 12.16 41.18
N ALA A 774 -18.40 11.32 41.13
CA ALA A 774 -19.67 11.56 41.81
C ALA A 774 -19.54 11.63 43.35
N ARG A 775 -18.51 11.00 43.92
CA ARG A 775 -18.18 11.07 45.37
C ARG A 775 -17.29 12.27 45.73
N GLY A 776 -16.86 13.06 44.75
CA GLY A 776 -16.07 14.28 44.95
C GLY A 776 -14.55 14.09 44.87
N ALA A 777 -14.06 12.94 44.39
CA ALA A 777 -12.64 12.79 44.06
C ALA A 777 -12.30 13.61 42.80
N ASP A 778 -11.11 14.22 42.77
CA ASP A 778 -10.59 14.89 41.58
C ASP A 778 -10.13 13.85 40.54
N VAL A 779 -10.91 13.66 39.47
CA VAL A 779 -10.62 12.68 38.43
C VAL A 779 -10.16 13.38 37.15
N SER A 780 -8.93 13.07 36.72
CA SER A 780 -8.34 13.58 35.48
C SER A 780 -7.97 12.45 34.53
N VAL A 781 -8.41 12.53 33.28
CA VAL A 781 -8.23 11.47 32.28
C VAL A 781 -7.67 12.02 30.99
N PHE A 782 -6.60 11.40 30.48
CA PHE A 782 -6.09 11.71 29.15
C PHE A 782 -6.66 10.74 28.13
N VAL A 783 -7.36 11.26 27.11
CA VAL A 783 -7.96 10.47 26.03
C VAL A 783 -7.26 10.80 24.71
N GLU A 784 -6.65 9.79 24.09
CA GLU A 784 -5.92 9.97 22.83
C GLU A 784 -6.87 9.88 21.63
N LEU A 785 -7.16 11.03 21.01
CA LEU A 785 -8.06 11.10 19.85
C LEU A 785 -7.41 10.67 18.52
N LYS A 786 -6.07 10.74 18.37
CA LYS A 786 -5.34 10.25 17.17
C LYS A 786 -5.16 8.72 17.20
N ALA A 787 -6.03 7.97 17.88
CA ALA A 787 -6.02 6.52 17.85
C ALA A 787 -6.61 6.04 16.52
N ARG A 788 -5.74 5.55 15.63
CA ARG A 788 -6.10 5.17 14.26
C ARG A 788 -7.24 4.16 14.24
N PHE A 789 -8.28 4.48 13.46
CA PHE A 789 -9.51 3.69 13.25
C PHE A 789 -10.47 3.61 14.45
N ASP A 790 -10.15 4.25 15.58
CA ASP A 790 -11.01 4.30 16.77
C ASP A 790 -11.42 5.75 17.13
N GLU A 791 -11.14 6.71 16.25
CA GLU A 791 -11.25 8.14 16.54
C GLU A 791 -12.67 8.53 16.96
N GLU A 792 -13.68 8.04 16.24
CA GLU A 792 -15.11 8.33 16.51
C GLU A 792 -15.55 7.81 17.89
N LEU A 793 -15.14 6.59 18.25
CA LEU A 793 -15.42 6.00 19.57
C LEU A 793 -14.74 6.79 20.69
N ASN A 794 -13.48 7.20 20.48
CA ASN A 794 -12.73 7.96 21.48
C ASN A 794 -13.31 9.37 21.71
N ILE A 795 -13.83 10.01 20.65
CA ILE A 795 -14.55 11.29 20.77
C ILE A 795 -15.81 11.14 21.64
N GLY A 796 -16.62 10.12 21.38
CA GLY A 796 -17.83 9.86 22.18
C GLY A 796 -17.51 9.54 23.64
N TRP A 797 -16.43 8.79 23.90
CA TRP A 797 -15.95 8.50 25.24
C TRP A 797 -15.49 9.74 26.00
N ALA A 798 -14.72 10.62 25.35
CA ALA A 798 -14.27 11.87 25.95
C ALA A 798 -15.48 12.72 26.41
N GLN A 799 -16.46 12.93 25.53
CA GLN A 799 -17.68 13.68 25.84
C GLN A 799 -18.48 13.06 26.99
N SER A 800 -18.57 11.72 27.04
CA SER A 800 -19.31 11.02 28.10
C SER A 800 -18.64 11.15 29.47
N LEU A 801 -17.31 11.15 29.54
CA LEU A 801 -16.58 11.34 30.79
C LEU A 801 -16.66 12.79 31.27
N GLU A 802 -16.52 13.76 30.37
CA GLU A 802 -16.70 15.19 30.69
C GLU A 802 -18.08 15.48 31.28
N ALA A 803 -19.13 14.90 30.70
CA ALA A 803 -20.50 15.03 31.21
C ALA A 803 -20.69 14.49 32.64
N ALA A 804 -19.80 13.61 33.10
CA ALA A 804 -19.81 13.06 34.46
C ALA A 804 -18.95 13.89 35.45
N GLY A 805 -18.45 15.06 35.05
CA GLY A 805 -17.63 15.93 35.90
C GLY A 805 -16.15 15.54 35.96
N ILE A 806 -15.70 14.62 35.10
CA ILE A 806 -14.30 14.21 34.99
C ILE A 806 -13.55 15.23 34.12
N HIS A 807 -12.36 15.65 34.55
CA HIS A 807 -11.50 16.52 33.75
C HIS A 807 -10.83 15.70 32.63
N VAL A 808 -11.33 15.83 31.40
CA VAL A 808 -10.80 15.12 30.24
C VAL A 808 -9.83 16.01 29.45
N ILE A 809 -8.67 15.45 29.12
CA ILE A 809 -7.65 16.10 28.30
C ILE A 809 -7.46 15.28 27.02
N THR A 810 -7.76 15.87 25.87
CA THR A 810 -7.74 15.17 24.57
C THR A 810 -6.35 15.10 23.90
N GLY A 811 -5.28 15.17 24.70
CA GLY A 811 -3.89 15.18 24.24
C GLY A 811 -3.35 16.57 23.85
N LEU A 812 -2.04 16.65 23.62
CA LEU A 812 -1.36 17.85 23.12
C LEU A 812 -1.43 17.87 21.59
N ALA A 813 -1.66 19.03 20.97
CA ALA A 813 -1.77 19.13 19.50
C ALA A 813 -0.57 18.48 18.78
N THR A 814 0.64 18.73 19.27
CA THR A 814 1.89 18.28 18.64
C THR A 814 2.41 16.92 19.10
N LEU A 815 1.88 16.35 20.20
CA LEU A 815 2.39 15.10 20.79
C LEU A 815 1.28 14.11 21.10
N LYS A 816 1.48 12.87 20.66
CA LYS A 816 0.61 11.74 21.01
C LYS A 816 0.96 11.21 22.40
N ILE A 817 -0.04 11.07 23.27
CA ILE A 817 0.13 10.47 24.60
C ILE A 817 -0.01 8.97 24.47
N HIS A 818 1.09 8.25 24.74
CA HIS A 818 1.15 6.80 24.62
C HIS A 818 1.69 6.12 25.88
N ALA A 819 2.00 6.88 26.93
CA ALA A 819 2.25 6.37 28.27
C ALA A 819 0.99 5.70 28.84
N LYS A 820 1.15 4.55 29.51
CA LYS A 820 0.06 3.83 30.19
C LYS A 820 0.33 3.90 31.67
N VAL A 821 -0.17 4.98 32.26
CA VAL A 821 0.14 5.36 33.63
C VAL A 821 -1.13 5.71 34.38
N ALA A 822 -1.18 5.34 35.66
CA ALA A 822 -2.25 5.72 36.57
C ALA A 822 -1.64 6.14 37.91
N LEU A 823 -2.28 7.10 38.57
CA LEU A 823 -1.88 7.64 39.86
C LEU A 823 -3.12 7.82 40.73
N VAL A 824 -3.12 7.18 41.89
CA VAL A 824 -4.15 7.33 42.93
C VAL A 824 -3.54 8.08 44.10
N VAL A 825 -4.19 9.16 44.52
CA VAL A 825 -3.77 9.99 45.64
C VAL A 825 -4.76 9.77 46.78
N ARG A 826 -4.27 9.23 47.90
CA ARG A 826 -5.09 8.82 49.06
C ARG A 826 -4.61 9.50 50.33
N ARG A 827 -5.53 9.81 51.24
CA ARG A 827 -5.22 10.23 52.61
C ARG A 827 -4.94 9.00 53.48
N ALA A 828 -3.75 8.90 54.05
CA ALA A 828 -3.35 7.82 54.95
C ALA A 828 -2.65 8.40 56.19
N ALA A 829 -3.16 8.07 57.39
CA ALA A 829 -2.59 8.53 58.67
C ALA A 829 -2.34 10.06 58.74
N GLY A 830 -3.26 10.86 58.19
CA GLY A 830 -3.16 12.34 58.18
C GLY A 830 -2.19 12.91 57.14
N ARG A 831 -1.56 12.08 56.32
CA ARG A 831 -0.69 12.49 55.20
C ARG A 831 -1.27 12.05 53.87
N THR A 832 -0.80 12.65 52.79
CA THR A 832 -1.14 12.20 51.44
C THR A 832 -0.13 11.16 51.00
N ARG A 833 -0.61 10.00 50.53
CA ARG A 833 0.19 8.94 49.93
C ARG A 833 -0.24 8.74 48.48
N ARG A 834 0.71 8.33 47.63
CA ARG A 834 0.52 8.16 46.20
C ARG A 834 0.77 6.70 45.82
N TYR A 835 -0.07 6.17 44.95
CA TYR A 835 0.05 4.83 44.40
C TYR A 835 0.04 4.94 42.89
N ALA A 836 1.01 4.33 42.23
CA ALA A 836 1.17 4.42 40.79
C ALA A 836 1.08 3.04 40.12
N HIS A 837 0.63 3.06 38.87
CA HIS A 837 0.82 1.99 37.92
C HIS A 837 1.54 2.53 36.68
N VAL A 838 2.58 1.84 36.23
CA VAL A 838 3.28 2.11 34.97
C VAL A 838 3.32 0.83 34.16
N GLY A 839 2.72 0.83 32.96
CA GLY A 839 2.63 -0.36 32.13
C GLY A 839 3.03 -0.18 30.67
N SER A 840 3.19 -1.30 29.97
CA SER A 840 3.38 -1.36 28.52
C SER A 840 2.06 -1.38 27.73
N GLY A 841 0.99 -1.88 28.35
CA GLY A 841 -0.30 -2.22 27.73
C GLY A 841 -1.44 -1.27 28.06
N ASN A 842 -2.35 -1.10 27.10
CA ASN A 842 -3.53 -0.25 27.28
C ASN A 842 -4.47 -0.79 28.37
N TYR A 843 -5.26 0.09 28.97
CA TYR A 843 -6.25 -0.27 29.98
C TYR A 843 -7.55 -0.78 29.36
N ASN A 844 -7.46 -1.93 28.67
CA ASN A 844 -8.58 -2.57 27.99
C ASN A 844 -8.53 -4.10 28.20
N ALA A 845 -9.56 -4.63 28.86
CA ALA A 845 -9.64 -6.03 29.26
C ALA A 845 -9.65 -7.01 28.07
N ASP A 846 -10.23 -6.65 26.93
CA ASP A 846 -10.26 -7.51 25.74
C ASP A 846 -8.85 -7.66 25.17
N THR A 847 -8.12 -6.56 25.06
CA THR A 847 -6.73 -6.59 24.59
C THR A 847 -5.80 -7.27 25.60
N ALA A 848 -6.02 -7.08 26.90
CA ALA A 848 -5.19 -7.68 27.95
C ALA A 848 -5.25 -9.21 27.97
N ARG A 849 -6.26 -9.84 27.34
CA ARG A 849 -6.36 -11.30 27.15
C ARG A 849 -5.53 -11.83 25.97
N LEU A 850 -5.15 -10.95 25.05
CA LEU A 850 -4.48 -11.30 23.79
C LEU A 850 -3.03 -10.80 23.73
N TYR A 851 -2.69 -9.76 24.48
CA TYR A 851 -1.39 -9.07 24.45
C TYR A 851 -0.58 -9.47 25.68
N THR A 852 0.71 -9.78 25.49
CA THR A 852 1.61 -9.95 26.64
C THR A 852 2.04 -8.57 27.12
N ASP A 853 1.66 -8.16 28.31
CA ASP A 853 1.93 -6.81 28.82
C ASP A 853 2.53 -6.85 30.22
N ILE A 854 3.46 -5.93 30.49
CA ILE A 854 4.14 -5.81 31.77
C ILE A 854 3.68 -4.52 32.46
N GLY A 855 3.34 -4.61 33.73
CA GLY A 855 2.95 -3.49 34.57
C GLY A 855 3.64 -3.52 35.93
N LEU A 856 4.03 -2.36 36.44
CA LEU A 856 4.55 -2.21 37.80
C LEU A 856 3.55 -1.38 38.61
N PHE A 857 3.06 -1.94 39.71
CA PHE A 857 2.37 -1.21 40.75
C PHE A 857 3.35 -0.85 41.86
N THR A 858 3.38 0.41 42.28
CA THR A 858 4.34 0.90 43.27
C THR A 858 3.75 2.02 44.13
N ALA A 859 4.27 2.13 45.36
CA ALA A 859 4.06 3.26 46.26
C ALA A 859 5.39 3.97 46.57
N ASP A 860 6.43 3.75 45.75
CA ASP A 860 7.72 4.43 45.88
C ASP A 860 7.54 5.95 45.73
N ASP A 861 8.10 6.70 46.68
CA ASP A 861 7.94 8.15 46.73
C ASP A 861 8.60 8.82 45.52
N GLY A 862 9.76 8.32 45.05
CA GLY A 862 10.47 8.89 43.90
C GLY A 862 9.71 8.71 42.58
N ILE A 863 9.26 7.49 42.29
CA ILE A 863 8.48 7.18 41.08
C ILE A 863 7.14 7.92 41.10
N THR A 864 6.45 7.93 42.25
CA THR A 864 5.12 8.57 42.36
C THR A 864 5.20 10.09 42.32
N GLU A 865 6.27 10.72 42.82
CA GLU A 865 6.53 12.15 42.67
C GLU A 865 6.80 12.54 41.21
N ASP A 866 7.68 11.80 40.52
CA ASP A 866 7.97 12.02 39.10
C ASP A 866 6.69 11.88 38.25
N LEU A 867 5.88 10.85 38.52
CA LEU A 867 4.63 10.63 37.79
C LEU A 867 3.59 11.73 38.08
N HIS A 868 3.51 12.20 39.32
CA HIS A 868 2.66 13.32 39.69
C HIS A 868 3.10 14.60 38.98
N ALA A 869 4.40 14.88 38.91
CA ALA A 869 4.95 16.02 38.18
C ALA A 869 4.60 15.94 36.68
N LEU A 870 4.75 14.76 36.07
CA LEU A 870 4.36 14.52 34.68
C LEU A 870 2.87 14.84 34.47
N PHE A 871 1.99 14.32 35.33
CA PHE A 871 0.56 14.63 35.21
C PHE A 871 0.27 16.12 35.31
N ASN A 872 0.93 16.84 36.22
CA ASN A 872 0.74 18.29 36.35
C ASN A 872 1.21 19.06 35.12
N GLU A 873 2.32 18.66 34.48
CA GLU A 873 2.75 19.25 33.21
C GLU A 873 1.75 18.96 32.08
N LEU A 874 1.28 17.72 31.98
CA LEU A 874 0.34 17.33 30.93
C LEU A 874 -1.04 17.99 31.10
N THR A 875 -1.49 18.26 32.33
CA THR A 875 -2.75 19.01 32.57
C THR A 875 -2.57 20.52 32.50
N GLY A 876 -1.37 21.04 32.82
CA GLY A 876 -1.12 22.47 33.02
C GLY A 876 -0.46 23.19 31.84
N SER A 877 -0.04 22.48 30.79
CA SER A 877 0.72 23.04 29.68
C SER A 877 0.36 22.41 28.34
N ALA A 878 0.41 23.20 27.27
CA ALA A 878 0.31 22.72 25.89
C ALA A 878 1.68 22.28 25.31
N ARG A 879 2.77 22.40 26.09
CA ARG A 879 4.14 22.10 25.66
C ARG A 879 4.56 20.68 26.07
N PRO A 880 5.57 20.09 25.41
CA PRO A 880 6.19 18.85 25.87
C PRO A 880 6.64 18.94 27.33
N PRO A 881 6.59 17.85 28.11
CA PRO A 881 7.07 17.81 29.49
C PRO A 881 8.53 18.31 29.62
N GLN A 882 8.81 19.17 30.59
CA GLN A 882 10.13 19.75 30.86
C GLN A 882 10.63 19.47 32.27
N ALA A 883 9.84 18.80 33.10
CA ALA A 883 10.20 18.49 34.48
C ALA A 883 11.49 17.66 34.53
N ALA A 884 12.28 17.91 35.57
CA ALA A 884 13.46 17.12 35.87
C ALA A 884 13.03 15.83 36.58
N PHE A 885 12.83 14.76 35.80
CA PHE A 885 12.51 13.44 36.33
C PHE A 885 13.78 12.77 36.90
N ARG A 886 13.68 12.24 38.12
CA ARG A 886 14.80 11.61 38.84
C ARG A 886 14.94 10.12 38.52
N GLY A 887 13.84 9.40 38.59
CA GLY A 887 13.76 7.96 38.34
C GLY A 887 13.14 7.64 36.99
N LEU A 888 12.09 8.36 36.58
CA LEU A 888 11.38 8.06 35.33
C LEU A 888 12.15 8.48 34.08
N LEU A 889 12.10 7.61 33.07
CA LEU A 889 12.51 7.91 31.71
C LEU A 889 11.25 8.35 30.95
N VAL A 890 11.18 9.62 30.57
CA VAL A 890 10.03 10.25 29.93
C VAL A 890 10.44 10.78 28.56
N ALA A 891 9.72 10.37 27.52
CA ALA A 891 9.85 10.94 26.19
C ALA A 891 8.91 12.14 26.02
N PRO A 892 9.28 13.16 25.21
CA PRO A 892 10.57 13.33 24.53
C PRO A 892 11.66 14.01 25.40
N THR A 893 11.47 14.07 26.72
CA THR A 893 12.26 14.90 27.64
C THR A 893 13.67 14.37 27.92
N ASN A 894 13.80 13.20 28.55
CA ASN A 894 15.10 12.65 28.96
C ASN A 894 15.34 11.22 28.43
N MET A 895 14.31 10.52 27.95
CA MET A 895 14.36 9.09 27.67
C MET A 895 15.44 8.69 26.67
N LEU A 896 15.55 9.40 25.53
CA LEU A 896 16.55 9.08 24.51
C LEU A 896 17.97 9.19 25.06
N ASP A 897 18.29 10.33 25.68
CA ASP A 897 19.63 10.59 26.22
C ASP A 897 19.99 9.61 27.33
N ARG A 898 19.02 9.23 28.16
CA ARG A 898 19.21 8.19 29.19
C ARG A 898 19.51 6.84 28.57
N PHE A 899 18.77 6.37 27.56
CA PHE A 899 19.10 5.12 26.88
C PHE A 899 20.48 5.15 26.21
N LEU A 900 20.83 6.27 25.56
CA LEU A 900 22.16 6.42 24.96
C LEU A 900 23.27 6.38 26.01
N SER A 901 23.07 7.01 27.16
CA SER A 901 24.00 6.99 28.29
C SER A 901 24.15 5.60 28.90
N LEU A 902 23.06 4.86 29.10
CA LEU A 902 23.08 3.48 29.59
C LEU A 902 23.85 2.56 28.63
N ILE A 903 23.61 2.66 27.33
CA ILE A 903 24.33 1.90 26.30
C ILE A 903 25.82 2.28 26.28
N ALA A 904 26.13 3.59 26.35
CA ALA A 904 27.52 4.07 26.38
C ALA A 904 28.28 3.57 27.62
N ARG A 905 27.62 3.54 28.78
CA ARG A 905 28.18 3.01 30.03
C ARG A 905 28.55 1.54 29.90
N GLU A 906 27.70 0.70 29.31
CA GLU A 906 28.06 -0.70 29.03
C GLU A 906 29.29 -0.81 28.12
N ALA A 907 29.38 0.05 27.09
CA ALA A 907 30.55 0.10 26.22
C ALA A 907 31.83 0.52 26.96
N GLU A 908 31.73 1.44 27.93
CA GLU A 908 32.84 1.82 28.80
C GLU A 908 33.27 0.69 29.73
N HIS A 909 32.34 -0.04 30.33
CA HIS A 909 32.66 -1.23 31.13
C HIS A 909 33.37 -2.30 30.31
N ALA A 910 32.90 -2.57 29.08
CA ALA A 910 33.52 -3.55 28.20
C ALA A 910 34.95 -3.14 27.79
N ARG A 911 35.18 -1.87 27.41
CA ARG A 911 36.53 -1.34 27.13
C ARG A 911 37.47 -1.42 28.32
N ALA A 912 36.93 -1.26 29.53
CA ALA A 912 37.69 -1.39 30.77
C ALA A 912 37.91 -2.85 31.22
N GLY A 913 37.50 -3.84 30.43
CA GLY A 913 37.65 -5.27 30.76
C GLY A 913 36.70 -5.78 31.84
N ARG A 914 35.66 -5.02 32.21
CA ARG A 914 34.65 -5.40 33.21
C ARG A 914 33.47 -6.17 32.61
N GLY A 915 33.54 -6.49 31.33
CA GLY A 915 32.42 -7.03 30.55
C GLY A 915 31.34 -5.98 30.28
N GLY A 916 30.29 -6.39 29.58
CA GLY A 916 29.11 -5.57 29.34
C GLY A 916 28.03 -6.42 28.68
N ARG A 917 26.78 -6.27 29.11
CA ARG A 917 25.65 -7.01 28.53
C ARG A 917 24.40 -6.16 28.50
N ILE A 918 23.76 -6.12 27.34
CA ILE A 918 22.48 -5.44 27.12
C ILE A 918 21.47 -6.51 26.69
N ARG A 919 20.32 -6.54 27.36
CA ARG A 919 19.16 -7.33 26.91
C ARG A 919 17.97 -6.41 26.77
N ALA A 920 17.17 -6.57 25.71
CA ALA A 920 15.93 -5.82 25.60
C ALA A 920 14.84 -6.60 24.87
N LYS A 921 13.60 -6.48 25.36
CA LYS A 921 12.37 -6.94 24.71
C LYS A 921 11.61 -5.73 24.20
N LEU A 922 11.27 -5.70 22.91
CA LEU A 922 10.64 -4.57 22.22
C LEU A 922 9.63 -5.05 21.18
N ASN A 923 8.67 -4.19 20.84
CA ASN A 923 7.82 -4.43 19.67
C ASN A 923 8.48 -3.96 18.37
N GLY A 924 9.38 -2.98 18.45
CA GLY A 924 10.19 -2.59 17.32
C GLY A 924 11.42 -1.77 17.66
N LEU A 925 12.43 -1.90 16.81
CA LEU A 925 13.70 -1.19 16.85
C LEU A 925 13.93 -0.53 15.48
N ALA A 926 13.77 0.79 15.42
CA ALA A 926 13.87 1.56 14.18
C ALA A 926 14.62 2.88 14.33
N ASP A 927 15.11 3.20 15.53
CA ASP A 927 15.82 4.44 15.77
C ASP A 927 17.29 4.35 15.38
N CYS A 928 17.70 5.08 14.33
CA CYS A 928 19.07 5.03 13.84
C CYS A 928 20.11 5.48 14.89
N THR A 929 19.75 6.40 15.79
CA THR A 929 20.66 6.87 16.85
C THR A 929 20.89 5.77 17.88
N VAL A 930 19.84 5.10 18.34
CA VAL A 930 19.95 3.96 19.26
C VAL A 930 20.66 2.78 18.60
N ILE A 931 20.31 2.43 17.36
CA ILE A 931 20.98 1.36 16.60
C ILE A 931 22.48 1.64 16.46
N GLY A 932 22.86 2.87 16.11
CA GLY A 932 24.27 3.27 16.04
C GLY A 932 24.98 3.16 17.40
N ALA A 933 24.29 3.45 18.51
CA ALA A 933 24.84 3.23 19.86
C ALA A 933 25.04 1.75 20.17
N LEU A 934 24.11 0.88 19.78
CA LEU A 934 24.24 -0.57 19.94
C LEU A 934 25.40 -1.13 19.10
N TYR A 935 25.60 -0.64 17.87
CA TYR A 935 26.79 -1.01 17.07
C TYR A 935 28.09 -0.59 17.75
N ARG A 936 28.17 0.63 18.31
CA ARG A 936 29.35 1.08 19.08
C ARG A 936 29.56 0.23 20.34
N ALA A 937 28.50 -0.22 20.99
CA ALA A 937 28.59 -1.12 22.14
C ALA A 937 29.12 -2.50 21.73
N SER A 938 28.61 -3.07 20.63
CA SER A 938 29.12 -4.33 20.07
C SER A 938 30.62 -4.24 19.73
N GLN A 939 31.05 -3.15 19.08
CA GLN A 939 32.47 -2.92 18.77
C GLN A 939 33.35 -2.74 20.01
N ALA A 940 32.78 -2.29 21.11
CA ALA A 940 33.47 -2.17 22.41
C ALA A 940 33.57 -3.50 23.16
N GLY A 941 32.92 -4.57 22.67
CA GLY A 941 32.91 -5.89 23.30
C GLY A 941 31.67 -6.21 24.15
N VAL A 942 30.60 -5.40 24.06
CA VAL A 942 29.34 -5.65 24.77
C VAL A 942 28.54 -6.74 24.06
N GLU A 943 28.02 -7.70 24.81
CA GLU A 943 27.04 -8.68 24.31
C GLU A 943 25.64 -8.07 24.29
N VAL A 944 24.96 -8.12 23.14
CA VAL A 944 23.64 -7.50 22.96
C VAL A 944 22.64 -8.55 22.48
N GLU A 945 21.61 -8.81 23.28
CA GLU A 945 20.57 -9.79 22.97
C GLU A 945 19.19 -9.13 22.96
N LEU A 946 18.51 -9.18 21.82
CA LEU A 946 17.26 -8.45 21.63
C LEU A 946 16.12 -9.40 21.26
N VAL A 947 14.99 -9.27 21.93
CA VAL A 947 13.72 -9.87 21.52
C VAL A 947 12.89 -8.80 20.82
N VAL A 948 12.80 -8.83 19.49
CA VAL A 948 12.08 -7.84 18.69
C VAL A 948 11.05 -8.54 17.81
N ARG A 949 9.78 -8.48 18.22
CA ARG A 949 8.72 -9.21 17.50
C ARG A 949 8.34 -8.60 16.15
N GLY A 950 8.30 -7.27 16.05
CA GLY A 950 7.84 -6.53 14.87
C GLY A 950 8.99 -6.02 13.99
N ILE A 951 9.00 -4.70 13.74
CA ILE A 951 9.97 -4.03 12.86
C ILE A 951 11.33 -3.96 13.54
N CYS A 952 12.38 -4.42 12.86
CA CYS A 952 13.78 -4.26 13.27
C CYS A 952 14.61 -3.74 12.10
N MET A 953 15.20 -2.55 12.26
CA MET A 953 16.12 -1.95 11.29
C MET A 953 17.60 -2.27 11.58
N LEU A 954 17.89 -2.88 12.73
CA LEU A 954 19.24 -3.30 13.10
C LEU A 954 19.65 -4.53 12.29
N ARG A 955 20.87 -4.53 11.75
CA ARG A 955 21.49 -5.65 11.03
C ARG A 955 22.43 -6.41 11.97
N PRO A 956 22.03 -7.57 12.52
CA PRO A 956 22.86 -8.34 13.46
C PRO A 956 23.95 -9.14 12.74
N GLY A 957 24.96 -9.60 13.49
CA GLY A 957 25.93 -10.59 13.02
C GLY A 957 26.89 -10.13 11.93
N VAL A 958 27.05 -8.83 11.70
CA VAL A 958 28.01 -8.30 10.71
C VAL A 958 29.39 -8.20 11.36
N PRO A 959 30.42 -8.91 10.84
CA PRO A 959 31.78 -8.85 11.38
C PRO A 959 32.30 -7.41 11.47
N GLY A 960 32.89 -7.06 12.61
CA GLY A 960 33.42 -5.71 12.85
C GLY A 960 32.37 -4.60 13.05
N LEU A 961 31.06 -4.91 13.04
CA LEU A 961 29.99 -3.94 13.31
C LEU A 961 29.01 -4.42 14.39
N SER A 962 28.48 -5.63 14.24
CA SER A 962 27.38 -6.17 15.05
C SER A 962 27.52 -7.66 15.35
N GLU A 963 28.75 -8.19 15.33
CA GLU A 963 29.05 -9.62 15.57
C GLU A 963 28.63 -10.13 16.95
N ARG A 964 28.46 -9.23 17.93
CA ARG A 964 27.97 -9.53 19.29
C ARG A 964 26.51 -9.16 19.51
N ILE A 965 25.78 -8.89 18.42
CA ILE A 965 24.35 -8.58 18.48
C ILE A 965 23.55 -9.75 17.94
N ARG A 966 22.73 -10.34 18.80
CA ARG A 966 21.74 -11.37 18.45
C ARG A 966 20.34 -10.78 18.56
N VAL A 967 19.52 -10.99 17.54
CA VAL A 967 18.12 -10.58 17.56
C VAL A 967 17.24 -11.78 17.28
N VAL A 968 16.34 -12.07 18.22
CA VAL A 968 15.30 -13.08 18.07
C VAL A 968 13.93 -12.43 18.02
N SER A 969 12.95 -13.18 17.55
CA SER A 969 11.56 -12.79 17.54
C SER A 969 10.70 -13.99 17.89
N ARG A 970 9.74 -13.77 18.77
CA ARG A 970 8.78 -14.78 19.20
C ARG A 970 7.40 -14.38 18.73
N LEU A 971 6.69 -15.32 18.12
CA LEU A 971 5.29 -15.20 17.73
C LEU A 971 4.56 -16.48 18.14
N GLY A 972 3.32 -16.36 18.60
CA GLY A 972 2.53 -17.52 19.00
C GLY A 972 1.09 -17.12 19.34
N ARG A 973 0.50 -17.84 20.30
CA ARG A 973 -0.87 -17.60 20.77
C ARG A 973 -1.13 -16.15 21.18
N PHE A 974 -0.21 -15.57 21.95
CA PHE A 974 -0.31 -14.20 22.44
C PHE A 974 0.53 -13.26 21.60
N LEU A 975 0.06 -12.02 21.48
CA LEU A 975 0.79 -10.97 20.81
C LEU A 975 1.83 -10.40 21.76
N GLU A 976 3.11 -10.68 21.49
CA GLU A 976 4.18 -10.13 22.31
C GLU A 976 4.11 -8.59 22.35
N HIS A 977 3.95 -7.98 23.53
CA HIS A 977 3.76 -6.52 23.61
C HIS A 977 4.55 -5.83 24.73
N GLY A 978 4.96 -6.57 25.76
CA GLY A 978 5.75 -6.07 26.88
C GLY A 978 7.09 -5.51 26.43
N ARG A 979 7.56 -4.44 27.08
CA ARG A 979 8.92 -3.93 26.89
C ARG A 979 9.71 -4.05 28.18
N ILE A 980 10.90 -4.60 28.05
CA ILE A 980 11.86 -4.84 29.14
C ILE A 980 13.21 -4.36 28.65
N TYR A 981 13.95 -3.64 29.48
CA TYR A 981 15.32 -3.23 29.21
C TYR A 981 16.22 -3.64 30.37
N TYR A 982 17.37 -4.20 30.05
CA TYR A 982 18.33 -4.71 31.00
C TYR A 982 19.74 -4.25 30.62
N PHE A 983 20.48 -3.77 31.62
CA PHE A 983 21.88 -3.37 31.52
C PHE A 983 22.66 -4.02 32.66
N ALA A 984 23.78 -4.68 32.36
CA ALA A 984 24.54 -5.43 33.36
C ALA A 984 25.27 -4.56 34.38
N ASN A 985 25.67 -3.33 33.99
CA ASN A 985 26.22 -2.29 34.85
C ASN A 985 27.31 -2.82 35.80
N SER A 986 28.27 -3.55 35.23
CA SER A 986 29.43 -4.09 35.96
C SER A 986 29.09 -4.98 37.18
N GLY A 987 27.96 -5.69 37.14
CA GLY A 987 27.54 -6.62 38.20
C GLY A 987 26.38 -6.12 39.06
N GLU A 988 25.94 -4.88 38.86
CA GLU A 988 24.78 -4.28 39.55
C GLU A 988 23.63 -4.04 38.55
N PRO A 989 22.94 -5.10 38.10
CA PRO A 989 22.05 -5.02 36.95
C PRO A 989 20.86 -4.09 37.17
N GLU A 990 20.56 -3.30 36.15
CA GLU A 990 19.43 -2.38 36.11
C GLU A 990 18.34 -2.90 35.18
N TYR A 991 17.08 -2.89 35.65
CA TYR A 991 15.91 -3.32 34.91
C TYR A 991 14.92 -2.17 34.74
N TYR A 992 14.32 -2.08 33.57
CA TYR A 992 13.32 -1.07 33.24
C TYR A 992 12.13 -1.68 32.50
N VAL A 993 10.94 -1.15 32.73
CA VAL A 993 9.70 -1.52 32.03
C VAL A 993 8.89 -0.29 31.66
N GLY A 994 8.09 -0.37 30.60
CA GLY A 994 7.19 0.74 30.24
C GLY A 994 6.66 0.68 28.81
N SER A 995 6.25 1.84 28.31
CA SER A 995 5.44 1.94 27.09
C SER A 995 6.23 2.12 25.79
N ALA A 996 7.51 2.51 25.88
CA ALA A 996 8.29 2.92 24.72
C ALA A 996 8.82 1.75 23.90
N ASP A 997 8.91 1.94 22.58
CA ASP A 997 9.79 1.14 21.72
C ASP A 997 10.99 2.00 21.34
N TRP A 998 12.09 1.39 20.88
CA TRP A 998 13.23 2.13 20.33
C TRP A 998 12.96 2.56 18.88
N ARG A 999 11.98 3.44 18.70
CA ARG A 999 11.60 4.03 17.41
C ARG A 999 11.61 5.56 17.48
N PRO A 1000 11.87 6.26 16.37
CA PRO A 1000 11.96 7.73 16.37
C PRO A 1000 10.71 8.40 16.94
N ARG A 1001 9.52 7.92 16.55
CA ARG A 1001 8.24 8.47 17.02
C ARG A 1001 8.01 8.28 18.52
N ASN A 1002 8.49 7.18 19.11
CA ASN A 1002 8.29 6.87 20.52
C ASN A 1002 9.26 7.69 21.38
N LEU A 1003 10.50 7.89 20.92
CA LEU A 1003 11.52 8.61 21.67
C LEU A 1003 11.45 10.14 21.53
N ARG A 1004 10.87 10.67 20.43
CA ARG A 1004 10.90 12.12 20.12
C ARG A 1004 9.54 12.78 19.85
N ARG A 1005 8.50 12.01 19.50
CA ARG A 1005 7.20 12.57 19.04
C ARG A 1005 6.00 12.08 19.85
N ARG A 1006 6.25 11.42 20.98
CA ARG A 1006 5.23 10.89 21.89
C ARG A 1006 5.63 11.13 23.32
N VAL A 1007 4.61 11.21 24.17
CA VAL A 1007 4.78 11.07 25.61
C VAL A 1007 4.75 9.57 25.93
N GLU A 1008 5.90 9.04 26.32
CA GLU A 1008 6.10 7.66 26.75
C GLU A 1008 6.75 7.67 28.14
N VAL A 1009 6.49 6.63 28.94
CA VAL A 1009 7.07 6.49 30.28
C VAL A 1009 7.69 5.11 30.42
N VAL A 1010 8.91 5.08 30.95
CA VAL A 1010 9.64 3.87 31.35
C VAL A 1010 10.12 4.09 32.78
N THR A 1011 9.88 3.10 33.65
CA THR A 1011 10.23 3.13 35.07
C THR A 1011 11.34 2.12 35.37
N PRO A 1012 12.29 2.43 36.28
CA PRO A 1012 13.17 1.42 36.86
C PRO A 1012 12.35 0.41 37.67
N VAL A 1013 12.91 -0.79 37.84
CA VAL A 1013 12.35 -1.87 38.67
C VAL A 1013 13.40 -2.30 39.67
N ASP A 1014 13.18 -1.99 40.94
CA ASP A 1014 14.16 -2.22 42.00
C ASP A 1014 13.85 -3.43 42.88
N ASP A 1015 12.56 -3.81 43.01
CA ASP A 1015 12.18 -4.99 43.78
C ASP A 1015 12.87 -6.28 43.26
N PRO A 1016 13.57 -7.04 44.13
CA PRO A 1016 14.30 -8.23 43.71
C PRO A 1016 13.44 -9.33 43.09
N LYS A 1017 12.18 -9.50 43.53
CA LYS A 1017 11.28 -10.51 42.96
C LYS A 1017 10.80 -10.10 41.57
N ALA A 1018 10.49 -8.81 41.39
CA ALA A 1018 10.16 -8.24 40.10
C ALA A 1018 11.34 -8.39 39.12
N ARG A 1019 12.56 -8.06 39.53
CA ARG A 1019 13.78 -8.25 38.72
C ARG A 1019 13.98 -9.70 38.30
N ALA A 1020 13.86 -10.65 39.23
CA ALA A 1020 13.97 -12.08 38.92
C ALA A 1020 12.89 -12.57 37.93
N ARG A 1021 11.66 -12.05 38.03
CA ARG A 1021 10.58 -12.35 37.08
C ARG A 1021 10.89 -11.82 35.67
N LEU A 1022 11.41 -10.59 35.56
CA LEU A 1022 11.82 -10.01 34.28
C LEU A 1022 13.00 -10.77 33.64
N ASP A 1023 13.97 -11.17 34.46
CA ASP A 1023 15.10 -11.98 34.03
C ASP A 1023 14.63 -13.32 33.43
N GLY A 1024 13.74 -14.01 34.15
CA GLY A 1024 13.16 -15.28 33.67
C GLY A 1024 12.37 -15.13 32.36
N ILE A 1025 11.67 -14.01 32.16
CA ILE A 1025 10.98 -13.73 30.88
C ILE A 1025 12.00 -13.58 29.74
N LEU A 1026 13.05 -12.78 29.95
CA LEU A 1026 14.09 -12.56 28.94
C LEU A 1026 14.82 -13.87 28.60
N ASP A 1027 15.22 -14.65 29.61
CA ASP A 1027 15.94 -15.90 29.42
C ASP A 1027 15.07 -16.93 28.66
N HIS A 1028 13.80 -17.06 29.03
CA HIS A 1028 12.89 -17.97 28.34
C HIS A 1028 12.71 -17.59 26.87
N GLU A 1029 12.53 -16.30 26.56
CA GLU A 1029 12.30 -15.85 25.19
C GLU A 1029 13.57 -15.88 24.32
N LEU A 1030 14.74 -15.61 24.89
CA LEU A 1030 16.02 -15.66 24.18
C LEU A 1030 16.49 -17.09 23.91
N ALA A 1031 16.09 -18.04 24.76
CA ALA A 1031 16.40 -19.46 24.64
C ALA A 1031 15.30 -20.29 23.96
N ASP A 1032 14.18 -19.68 23.57
CA ASP A 1032 13.05 -20.38 22.95
C ASP A 1032 13.48 -21.02 21.60
N PRO A 1033 13.41 -22.36 21.46
CA PRO A 1033 13.80 -23.05 20.22
C PRO A 1033 12.88 -22.74 19.03
N ASP A 1034 11.64 -22.33 19.27
CA ASP A 1034 10.69 -21.92 18.23
C ASP A 1034 10.83 -20.43 17.86
N ALA A 1035 11.73 -19.68 18.51
CA ALA A 1035 11.99 -18.29 18.14
C ALA A 1035 12.71 -18.16 16.79
N TRP A 1036 12.32 -17.14 16.03
CA TRP A 1036 12.98 -16.77 14.78
C TRP A 1036 14.21 -15.91 15.05
N THR A 1037 15.34 -16.25 14.45
CA THR A 1037 16.57 -15.43 14.49
C THR A 1037 16.61 -14.51 13.26
N LEU A 1038 16.86 -13.22 13.48
CA LEU A 1038 17.06 -12.24 12.40
C LEU A 1038 18.45 -12.42 11.81
N GLU A 1039 18.51 -12.58 10.49
CA GLU A 1039 19.75 -12.68 9.73
C GLU A 1039 20.25 -11.31 9.27
N SER A 1040 21.52 -11.28 8.88
CA SER A 1040 22.20 -10.07 8.41
C SER A 1040 21.74 -9.59 7.04
N ASP A 1041 20.88 -10.30 6.29
CA ASP A 1041 20.20 -9.82 5.08
C ASP A 1041 18.80 -9.25 5.36
N GLY A 1042 18.29 -9.44 6.58
CA GLY A 1042 16.97 -9.03 7.03
C GLY A 1042 15.90 -10.13 6.98
N SER A 1043 16.24 -11.32 6.50
CA SER A 1043 15.38 -12.50 6.59
C SER A 1043 15.37 -13.09 8.01
N TYR A 1044 14.41 -13.98 8.28
CA TYR A 1044 14.32 -14.68 9.55
C TYR A 1044 14.43 -16.20 9.36
N THR A 1045 15.21 -16.86 10.21
CA THR A 1045 15.35 -18.32 10.24
C THR A 1045 14.80 -18.88 11.56
N ARG A 1046 14.28 -20.11 11.55
CA ARG A 1046 13.78 -20.81 12.76
C ARG A 1046 14.49 -22.14 12.88
N ALA A 1047 15.01 -22.47 14.06
CA ALA A 1047 15.63 -23.77 14.31
C ALA A 1047 14.58 -24.88 14.16
N GLY A 1048 14.90 -25.94 13.42
CA GLY A 1048 13.97 -27.06 13.16
C GLY A 1048 13.04 -26.90 11.94
N ALA A 1049 12.97 -25.71 11.33
CA ALA A 1049 12.39 -25.56 9.99
C ALA A 1049 13.44 -25.99 8.95
N GLY A 1050 13.66 -27.29 8.81
CA GLY A 1050 14.34 -27.82 7.64
C GLY A 1050 13.65 -27.29 6.39
N VAL A 1051 14.42 -26.80 5.43
CA VAL A 1051 13.93 -26.35 4.13
C VAL A 1051 13.12 -27.51 3.53
N THR A 1052 11.80 -27.45 3.63
CA THR A 1052 10.92 -28.30 2.83
C THR A 1052 11.03 -27.74 1.41
N VAL A 1053 11.92 -28.38 0.65
CA VAL A 1053 12.26 -28.09 -0.75
C VAL A 1053 11.03 -28.17 -1.63
#